data_AF-A0A257A9B5-F1
#
_entry.id   AF-A0A257A9B5-F1
#
_cell.length_a   1.000
_cell.length_b   1.000
_cell.length_c   1.000
_cell.angle_alpha   90.00
_cell.angle_beta   90.00
_cell.angle_gamma   90.00
#
_symmetry.space_group_name_H-M   'P 1'
#
loop_
_entity.id
_entity.type
_entity.pdbx_description
1 polymer ?
#
loop_
_entity_poly.entity_id
_entity_poly.type
_entity_poly.pdbx_seq_one_letter_code
_entity_poly.pdbx_strand_id
1 'polypeptide(L)'
;MRRKIAFAVFVILFLASIEIVSFEKAKGKTLYVGDGGYKSIQDAVNDANDGDVIFIEEGVYHEHIIINKSVSLIGTSRNSTIIDAGFNKTAVKILASEVKISNLTIKNGGGGKNDALIFIKSKKNKIQNCSVAYSRNGILIRGNGNKIQNCTIYENGEGVIIKANKNEIKNCIFYKNGMGIGLYDSSENKIEGCEAHTNGIGMYLEKSSKNEIEGCSVYKNSGNEGGIFLISSDSNKIGNTTLHHNVWSLRLVDCVGNSVSNCYISKSRFGIKMENCRANKIYRCNILHNRYGISLEKCNLDKINFNNIEGNHMYGIYAKFSFSNARYNYWGAMIGPKGKGDRLTTLASKVSYIPWLLKPLNLKEVEIKEESKKYKQSEPSIYVGSNVSNMQLNDWDPLVDLKLSVHILRIRNIDIKEENFFASVDINGKEKESGIWNGFDVQPRWKATQNIPDDKENIPIVIKIWKKGLIEKLCLQVDLVYNLERGEWFGCDYLGDDDGYGHVLEGEYELWFDVSFNDYDGDGLTYWEETFLYHTNPKINDSGKDFDNDGIPIEWEDKWGYNPFIYENHAKLDPDKDGIENIEEWETSRWLSDPYRKDIFIEVDHMAAKNKFSKPYVLPEKSKEMLNTAFARHNIMLHIDDGCMGGGEEIPYKERITYNETNEIYWRYFLHNSTQNPRKG
;
A
#
# COMPACT_ATOMS: atom_id res chain seq x y z
N MET A 1 -29.84 -28.90 -26.73
CA MET A 1 -30.63 -27.67 -27.01
C MET A 1 -31.08 -26.94 -25.73
N ARG A 2 -30.20 -26.77 -24.72
CA ARG A 2 -30.48 -26.04 -23.47
C ARG A 2 -29.28 -25.19 -22.96
N ARG A 3 -28.27 -24.95 -23.81
CA ARG A 3 -27.06 -24.16 -23.46
C ARG A 3 -26.88 -22.88 -24.29
N LYS A 4 -27.82 -22.52 -25.18
CA LYS A 4 -27.76 -21.29 -25.99
C LYS A 4 -28.73 -20.19 -25.56
N ILE A 5 -29.51 -20.40 -24.50
CA ILE A 5 -30.47 -19.40 -23.98
C ILE A 5 -29.86 -18.57 -22.82
N ALA A 6 -28.88 -19.09 -22.08
CA ALA A 6 -28.24 -18.35 -20.99
C ALA A 6 -27.30 -17.22 -21.47
N PHE A 7 -26.70 -17.36 -22.66
CA PHE A 7 -25.79 -16.36 -23.22
C PHE A 7 -26.53 -15.16 -23.83
N ALA A 8 -27.78 -15.34 -24.27
CA ALA A 8 -28.63 -14.25 -24.73
C ALA A 8 -29.21 -13.43 -23.56
N VAL A 9 -29.42 -14.03 -22.38
CA VAL A 9 -29.94 -13.32 -21.21
C VAL A 9 -28.86 -12.47 -20.52
N PHE A 10 -27.58 -12.84 -20.60
CA PHE A 10 -26.47 -12.03 -20.06
C PHE A 10 -26.10 -10.82 -20.94
N VAL A 11 -26.26 -10.93 -22.26
CA VAL A 11 -26.07 -9.79 -23.19
C VAL A 11 -27.27 -8.83 -23.17
N ILE A 12 -28.48 -9.30 -22.86
CA ILE A 12 -29.66 -8.45 -22.68
C ILE A 12 -29.63 -7.71 -21.32
N LEU A 13 -28.92 -8.21 -20.30
CA LEU A 13 -28.76 -7.53 -19.00
C LEU A 13 -27.56 -6.55 -18.96
N PHE A 14 -26.58 -6.68 -19.86
CA PHE A 14 -25.50 -5.69 -20.00
C PHE A 14 -25.86 -4.52 -20.93
N LEU A 15 -26.90 -4.69 -21.76
CA LEU A 15 -27.55 -3.60 -22.50
C LEU A 15 -28.68 -2.91 -21.71
N ALA A 16 -28.96 -3.34 -20.48
CA ALA A 16 -29.97 -2.76 -19.60
C ALA A 16 -29.41 -1.77 -18.54
N SER A 17 -28.10 -1.47 -18.57
CA SER A 17 -27.47 -0.47 -17.68
C SER A 17 -26.94 0.77 -18.39
N ILE A 18 -27.22 0.93 -19.68
CA ILE A 18 -27.40 2.28 -20.22
C ILE A 18 -28.78 2.69 -19.74
N GLU A 19 -28.87 3.21 -18.50
CA GLU A 19 -29.88 4.22 -18.25
C GLU A 19 -29.55 5.33 -19.25
N ILE A 20 -30.24 5.31 -20.39
CA ILE A 20 -30.54 6.54 -21.12
C ILE A 20 -31.01 7.46 -20.02
N VAL A 21 -30.24 8.52 -19.75
CA VAL A 21 -30.66 9.60 -18.86
C VAL A 21 -31.98 10.05 -19.45
N SER A 22 -33.08 9.51 -18.93
CA SER A 22 -34.40 10.02 -19.24
C SER A 22 -34.39 11.35 -18.52
N PHE A 23 -34.10 12.41 -19.26
CA PHE A 23 -34.31 13.76 -18.80
C PHE A 23 -35.77 13.81 -18.35
N GLU A 24 -36.01 13.74 -17.05
CA GLU A 24 -37.20 14.36 -16.50
C GLU A 24 -37.19 15.77 -17.07
N LYS A 25 -38.22 16.08 -17.86
CA LYS A 25 -38.41 17.36 -18.54
C LYS A 25 -38.05 18.48 -17.56
N ALA A 26 -36.85 19.04 -17.70
CA ALA A 26 -36.40 20.12 -16.85
C ALA A 26 -37.41 21.25 -17.01
N LYS A 27 -38.00 21.73 -15.91
CA LYS A 27 -38.96 22.84 -15.97
C LYS A 27 -38.26 24.19 -16.23
N GLY A 28 -36.96 24.28 -15.98
CA GLY A 28 -36.16 25.49 -16.15
C GLY A 28 -35.52 25.62 -17.54
N LYS A 29 -35.04 26.84 -17.85
CA LYS A 29 -34.30 27.14 -19.08
C LYS A 29 -32.89 26.54 -19.03
N THR A 30 -32.29 26.30 -20.19
CA THR A 30 -30.87 25.92 -20.29
C THR A 30 -30.03 27.16 -20.61
N LEU A 31 -29.02 27.44 -19.79
CA LEU A 31 -27.99 28.45 -20.02
C LEU A 31 -26.72 27.74 -20.48
N TYR A 32 -26.11 28.22 -21.57
CA TYR A 32 -24.91 27.60 -22.15
C TYR A 32 -23.67 28.41 -21.76
N VAL A 33 -22.63 27.74 -21.29
CA VAL A 33 -21.31 28.32 -20.99
C VAL A 33 -20.31 27.75 -22.00
N GLY A 34 -19.62 28.59 -22.75
CA GLY A 34 -18.81 28.16 -23.90
C GLY A 34 -19.11 28.96 -25.17
N ASP A 35 -18.95 28.32 -26.34
CA ASP A 35 -19.04 28.98 -27.65
C ASP A 35 -20.44 29.56 -27.89
N GLY A 36 -20.51 30.88 -28.06
CA GLY A 36 -21.76 31.63 -28.24
C GLY A 36 -22.62 31.82 -26.97
N GLY A 37 -22.17 31.36 -25.80
CA GLY A 37 -22.88 31.47 -24.51
C GLY A 37 -22.25 32.44 -23.50
N TYR A 38 -22.44 32.15 -22.22
CA TYR A 38 -21.73 32.81 -21.13
C TYR A 38 -20.24 32.44 -21.18
N LYS A 39 -19.36 33.40 -20.89
CA LYS A 39 -17.91 33.15 -20.82
C LYS A 39 -17.45 32.56 -19.48
N SER A 40 -18.24 32.77 -18.44
CA SER A 40 -17.96 32.31 -17.07
C SER A 40 -19.11 31.42 -16.58
N ILE A 41 -18.76 30.36 -15.87
CA ILE A 41 -19.74 29.50 -15.20
C ILE A 41 -20.47 30.31 -14.11
N GLN A 42 -19.74 31.12 -13.34
CA GLN A 42 -20.33 31.94 -12.29
C GLN A 42 -21.37 32.94 -12.84
N ASP A 43 -21.13 33.55 -14.00
CA ASP A 43 -22.10 34.47 -14.61
C ASP A 43 -23.41 33.75 -15.01
N ALA A 44 -23.31 32.53 -15.54
CA ALA A 44 -24.50 31.71 -15.81
C ALA A 44 -25.23 31.32 -14.50
N VAL A 45 -24.51 30.99 -13.43
CA VAL A 45 -25.11 30.75 -12.10
C VAL A 45 -25.82 32.01 -11.58
N ASN A 46 -25.24 33.19 -11.81
CA ASN A 46 -25.81 34.47 -11.40
C ASN A 46 -27.11 34.81 -12.15
N ASP A 47 -27.25 34.43 -13.43
CA ASP A 47 -28.48 34.67 -14.23
C ASP A 47 -29.53 33.55 -14.13
N ALA A 48 -29.13 32.35 -13.73
CA ALA A 48 -30.04 31.22 -13.59
C ALA A 48 -31.13 31.45 -12.52
N ASN A 49 -32.27 30.79 -12.68
CA ASN A 49 -33.30 30.61 -11.66
C ASN A 49 -33.26 29.19 -11.08
N ASP A 50 -33.94 28.98 -9.95
CA ASP A 50 -34.12 27.63 -9.41
C ASP A 50 -34.77 26.70 -10.45
N GLY A 51 -34.19 25.52 -10.62
CA GLY A 51 -34.61 24.51 -11.60
C GLY A 51 -33.97 24.64 -12.98
N ASP A 52 -33.20 25.69 -13.25
CA ASP A 52 -32.48 25.86 -14.52
C ASP A 52 -31.30 24.90 -14.65
N VAL A 53 -30.91 24.66 -15.90
CA VAL A 53 -29.73 23.87 -16.28
C VAL A 53 -28.66 24.80 -16.80
N ILE A 54 -27.44 24.65 -16.32
CA ILE A 54 -26.24 25.31 -16.83
C ILE A 54 -25.42 24.22 -17.51
N PHE A 55 -25.41 24.26 -18.84
CA PHE A 55 -24.67 23.34 -19.68
C PHE A 55 -23.32 23.97 -20.02
N ILE A 56 -22.24 23.29 -19.64
CA ILE A 56 -20.86 23.78 -19.79
C ILE A 56 -20.20 22.99 -20.91
N GLU A 57 -19.82 23.68 -21.97
CA GLU A 57 -19.07 23.10 -23.08
C GLU A 57 -17.64 22.73 -22.68
N GLU A 58 -16.95 22.01 -23.54
CA GLU A 58 -15.55 21.65 -23.30
C GLU A 58 -14.66 22.88 -23.13
N GLY A 59 -13.66 22.77 -22.25
CA GLY A 59 -12.78 23.87 -21.91
C GLY A 59 -12.27 23.79 -20.47
N VAL A 60 -11.27 24.62 -20.18
CA VAL A 60 -10.72 24.82 -18.84
C VAL A 60 -11.18 26.16 -18.29
N TYR A 61 -11.98 26.11 -17.24
CA TYR A 61 -12.58 27.26 -16.57
C TYR A 61 -11.82 27.53 -15.27
N HIS A 62 -11.00 28.57 -15.28
CA HIS A 62 -10.22 29.00 -14.13
C HIS A 62 -11.07 29.87 -13.21
N GLU A 63 -11.91 29.24 -12.38
CA GLU A 63 -12.96 29.92 -11.64
C GLU A 63 -13.16 29.35 -10.22
N HIS A 64 -13.74 30.19 -9.35
CA HIS A 64 -14.29 29.77 -8.06
C HIS A 64 -15.80 30.01 -8.07
N ILE A 65 -16.58 28.93 -8.04
CA ILE A 65 -18.02 28.95 -8.26
C ILE A 65 -18.76 28.87 -6.93
N ILE A 66 -19.72 29.78 -6.71
CA ILE A 66 -20.64 29.78 -5.59
C ILE A 66 -22.04 29.50 -6.13
N ILE A 67 -22.58 28.32 -5.80
CA ILE A 67 -23.92 27.88 -6.21
C ILE A 67 -24.90 28.14 -5.07
N ASN A 68 -25.63 29.25 -5.16
CA ASN A 68 -26.64 29.68 -4.20
C ASN A 68 -28.09 29.53 -4.70
N LYS A 69 -28.28 28.83 -5.83
CA LYS A 69 -29.58 28.50 -6.43
C LYS A 69 -29.66 27.00 -6.74
N SER A 70 -30.87 26.46 -6.78
CA SER A 70 -31.15 25.03 -6.99
C SER A 70 -31.03 24.67 -8.48
N VAL A 71 -29.81 24.64 -9.00
CA VAL A 71 -29.53 24.47 -10.45
C VAL A 71 -28.85 23.13 -10.75
N SER A 72 -28.86 22.73 -12.02
CA SER A 72 -28.06 21.61 -12.53
C SER A 72 -26.85 22.13 -13.31
N LEU A 73 -25.64 21.83 -12.86
CA LEU A 73 -24.38 22.13 -13.54
C LEU A 73 -23.89 20.87 -14.28
N ILE A 74 -23.90 20.89 -15.61
CA ILE A 74 -23.64 19.70 -16.44
C ILE A 74 -22.55 20.02 -17.45
N GLY A 75 -21.42 19.33 -17.39
CA GLY A 75 -20.39 19.39 -18.43
C GLY A 75 -20.70 18.46 -19.61
N THR A 76 -20.12 18.75 -20.78
CA THR A 76 -20.16 17.87 -21.95
C THR A 76 -19.51 16.52 -21.64
N SER A 77 -18.37 16.53 -20.95
CA SER A 77 -17.65 15.32 -20.55
C SER A 77 -16.73 15.62 -19.38
N ARG A 78 -16.56 14.65 -18.47
CA ARG A 78 -15.56 14.77 -17.40
C ARG A 78 -14.13 14.90 -17.94
N ASN A 79 -13.86 14.43 -19.16
CA ASN A 79 -12.53 14.49 -19.78
C ASN A 79 -12.18 15.89 -20.29
N SER A 80 -13.14 16.59 -20.88
CA SER A 80 -12.87 17.85 -21.58
C SER A 80 -13.46 19.09 -20.91
N THR A 81 -14.36 18.95 -19.94
CA THR A 81 -14.93 20.08 -19.19
C THR A 81 -14.33 20.15 -17.79
N ILE A 82 -13.44 21.12 -17.57
CA ILE A 82 -12.57 21.20 -16.39
C ILE A 82 -12.81 22.53 -15.64
N ILE A 83 -13.08 22.45 -14.34
CA ILE A 83 -13.02 23.58 -13.42
C ILE A 83 -11.68 23.52 -12.69
N ASP A 84 -10.83 24.51 -12.90
CA ASP A 84 -9.49 24.60 -12.32
C ASP A 84 -9.45 25.73 -11.28
N ALA A 85 -9.15 25.39 -10.02
CA ALA A 85 -9.06 26.36 -8.94
C ALA A 85 -7.65 26.96 -8.75
N GLY A 86 -6.67 26.61 -9.60
CA GLY A 86 -5.35 27.24 -9.61
C GLY A 86 -4.59 27.14 -8.27
N PHE A 87 -4.77 26.03 -7.54
CA PHE A 87 -4.24 25.76 -6.20
C PHE A 87 -4.65 26.80 -5.15
N ASN A 88 -5.81 27.42 -5.32
CA ASN A 88 -6.28 28.51 -4.48
C ASN A 88 -7.71 28.26 -3.98
N LYS A 89 -7.92 28.30 -2.66
CA LYS A 89 -9.25 28.24 -2.03
C LYS A 89 -10.12 27.05 -2.50
N THR A 90 -11.43 27.15 -2.26
CA THR A 90 -12.43 26.18 -2.72
C THR A 90 -12.79 26.41 -4.19
N ALA A 91 -12.87 25.35 -5.01
CA ALA A 91 -13.28 25.47 -6.41
C ALA A 91 -14.80 25.69 -6.54
N VAL A 92 -15.61 24.79 -5.98
CA VAL A 92 -17.08 24.86 -6.06
C VAL A 92 -17.67 24.83 -4.66
N LYS A 93 -18.40 25.88 -4.28
CA LYS A 93 -19.10 26.01 -3.00
C LYS A 93 -20.61 25.94 -3.20
N ILE A 94 -21.23 24.88 -2.70
CA ILE A 94 -22.67 24.63 -2.83
C ILE A 94 -23.40 25.09 -1.56
N LEU A 95 -24.22 26.14 -1.72
CA LEU A 95 -25.00 26.80 -0.67
C LEU A 95 -26.51 26.52 -0.80
N ALA A 96 -27.02 26.31 -2.01
CA ALA A 96 -28.42 25.91 -2.25
C ALA A 96 -28.61 24.39 -2.18
N SER A 97 -29.82 23.95 -1.84
CA SER A 97 -30.17 22.52 -1.80
C SER A 97 -30.57 22.03 -3.19
N GLU A 98 -30.61 20.72 -3.38
CA GLU A 98 -31.10 20.10 -4.63
C GLU A 98 -30.28 20.48 -5.88
N VAL A 99 -29.03 20.91 -5.68
CA VAL A 99 -28.06 21.15 -6.76
C VAL A 99 -27.60 19.81 -7.33
N LYS A 100 -27.49 19.75 -8.66
CA LYS A 100 -26.94 18.60 -9.38
C LYS A 100 -25.66 19.03 -10.08
N ILE A 101 -24.57 18.28 -9.93
CA ILE A 101 -23.31 18.49 -10.65
C ILE A 101 -22.95 17.19 -11.35
N SER A 102 -22.64 17.24 -12.65
CA SER A 102 -22.24 16.04 -13.37
C SER A 102 -21.34 16.27 -14.57
N ASN A 103 -20.56 15.24 -14.92
CA ASN A 103 -19.73 15.17 -16.13
C ASN A 103 -18.66 16.26 -16.19
N LEU A 104 -17.94 16.45 -15.09
CA LEU A 104 -16.95 17.51 -14.93
C LEU A 104 -15.69 16.96 -14.25
N THR A 105 -14.54 17.53 -14.58
CA THR A 105 -13.34 17.46 -13.73
C THR A 105 -13.23 18.73 -12.90
N ILE A 106 -12.97 18.59 -11.60
CA ILE A 106 -12.70 19.71 -10.69
C ILE A 106 -11.33 19.47 -10.07
N LYS A 107 -10.36 20.37 -10.28
CA LYS A 107 -8.97 20.14 -9.86
C LYS A 107 -8.25 21.36 -9.29
N ASN A 108 -7.07 21.10 -8.73
CA ASN A 108 -6.11 22.10 -8.24
C ASN A 108 -6.71 23.02 -7.16
N GLY A 109 -7.18 22.44 -6.05
CA GLY A 109 -7.78 23.19 -4.95
C GLY A 109 -6.74 23.73 -3.97
N GLY A 110 -7.11 24.70 -3.14
CA GLY A 110 -6.21 25.29 -2.14
C GLY A 110 -5.79 24.33 -1.01
N GLY A 111 -4.72 24.71 -0.29
CA GLY A 111 -4.15 23.97 0.83
C GLY A 111 -4.69 24.34 2.22
N GLY A 112 -5.61 25.32 2.33
CA GLY A 112 -6.19 25.73 3.60
C GLY A 112 -7.01 24.62 4.27
N LYS A 113 -7.07 24.60 5.60
CA LYS A 113 -7.74 23.54 6.38
C LYS A 113 -9.17 23.21 5.91
N ASN A 114 -9.91 24.21 5.41
CA ASN A 114 -11.29 24.06 4.93
C ASN A 114 -11.44 24.24 3.42
N ASP A 115 -10.33 24.38 2.69
CA ASP A 115 -10.38 24.46 1.23
C ASP A 115 -10.67 23.07 0.69
N ALA A 116 -11.61 23.01 -0.25
CA ALA A 116 -11.97 21.76 -0.91
C ALA A 116 -12.28 22.00 -2.39
N LEU A 117 -12.13 21.01 -3.24
CA LEU A 117 -12.57 21.14 -4.64
C LEU A 117 -14.09 21.31 -4.68
N ILE A 118 -14.83 20.52 -3.90
CA ILE A 118 -16.28 20.68 -3.75
C ILE A 118 -16.62 20.80 -2.26
N PHE A 119 -17.16 21.95 -1.87
CA PHE A 119 -17.66 22.16 -0.51
C PHE A 119 -19.19 22.24 -0.49
N ILE A 120 -19.83 21.22 0.07
CA ILE A 120 -21.29 21.08 0.19
C ILE A 120 -21.75 21.49 1.59
N LYS A 121 -22.38 22.67 1.72
CA LYS A 121 -22.98 23.13 2.98
C LYS A 121 -24.47 22.78 3.12
N SER A 122 -25.14 22.57 1.99
CA SER A 122 -26.58 22.38 1.89
C SER A 122 -26.98 20.90 1.78
N LYS A 123 -28.29 20.64 1.66
CA LYS A 123 -28.87 19.28 1.69
C LYS A 123 -29.32 18.80 0.32
N LYS A 124 -29.44 17.47 0.17
CA LYS A 124 -30.05 16.81 -1.00
C LYS A 124 -29.39 17.13 -2.34
N ASN A 125 -28.11 17.47 -2.36
CA ASN A 125 -27.37 17.69 -3.59
C ASN A 125 -26.89 16.35 -4.17
N LYS A 126 -26.66 16.32 -5.48
CA LYS A 126 -26.15 15.16 -6.20
C LYS A 126 -24.90 15.55 -6.99
N ILE A 127 -23.78 14.93 -6.70
CA ILE A 127 -22.55 14.99 -7.51
C ILE A 127 -22.40 13.64 -8.18
N GLN A 128 -22.26 13.60 -9.50
CA GLN A 128 -22.20 12.33 -10.22
C GLN A 128 -21.26 12.36 -11.43
N ASN A 129 -20.58 11.25 -11.71
CA ASN A 129 -19.70 11.12 -12.88
C ASN A 129 -18.68 12.28 -12.99
N CYS A 130 -18.03 12.60 -11.88
CA CYS A 130 -17.02 13.65 -11.80
C CYS A 130 -15.65 13.08 -11.46
N SER A 131 -14.61 13.80 -11.90
CA SER A 131 -13.22 13.59 -11.49
C SER A 131 -12.82 14.69 -10.50
N VAL A 132 -12.21 14.36 -9.38
CA VAL A 132 -11.87 15.31 -8.30
C VAL A 132 -10.45 15.05 -7.79
N ALA A 133 -9.50 15.96 -8.07
CA ALA A 133 -8.09 15.71 -7.79
C ALA A 133 -7.22 16.94 -7.48
N TYR A 134 -6.07 16.70 -6.84
CA TYR A 134 -5.04 17.69 -6.54
C TYR A 134 -5.52 18.78 -5.58
N SER A 135 -5.94 18.38 -4.37
CA SER A 135 -6.27 19.32 -3.29
C SER A 135 -6.02 18.72 -1.92
N ARG A 136 -5.96 19.56 -0.89
CA ARG A 136 -6.00 19.07 0.50
C ARG A 136 -7.26 18.27 0.78
N ASN A 137 -8.42 18.76 0.35
CA ASN A 137 -9.69 18.06 0.50
C ASN A 137 -10.38 17.98 -0.88
N GLY A 138 -10.73 16.78 -1.35
CA GLY A 138 -11.49 16.61 -2.59
C GLY A 138 -12.91 17.14 -2.41
N ILE A 139 -13.74 16.43 -1.63
CA ILE A 139 -15.12 16.82 -1.36
C ILE A 139 -15.34 16.94 0.14
N LEU A 140 -15.73 18.13 0.61
CA LEU A 140 -16.11 18.37 2.00
C LEU A 140 -17.63 18.51 2.12
N ILE A 141 -18.26 17.64 2.92
CA ILE A 141 -19.70 17.61 3.13
C ILE A 141 -20.03 18.04 4.57
N ARG A 142 -20.81 19.12 4.72
CA ARG A 142 -21.36 19.61 5.99
C ARG A 142 -22.90 19.65 6.03
N GLY A 143 -23.56 19.39 4.91
CA GLY A 143 -25.02 19.25 4.87
C GLY A 143 -25.48 17.80 4.81
N ASN A 144 -26.74 17.57 5.18
CA ASN A 144 -27.32 16.22 5.27
C ASN A 144 -27.92 15.76 3.94
N GLY A 145 -28.00 14.45 3.71
CA GLY A 145 -28.81 13.91 2.60
C GLY A 145 -28.20 14.05 1.22
N ASN A 146 -26.89 14.33 1.11
CA ASN A 146 -26.20 14.49 -0.17
C ASN A 146 -25.78 13.15 -0.77
N LYS A 147 -25.65 13.10 -2.09
CA LYS A 147 -25.26 11.90 -2.85
C LYS A 147 -24.04 12.18 -3.71
N ILE A 148 -23.00 11.37 -3.57
CA ILE A 148 -21.81 11.37 -4.44
C ILE A 148 -21.78 10.01 -5.15
N GLN A 149 -21.83 9.99 -6.48
CA GLN A 149 -22.06 8.75 -7.22
C GLN A 149 -21.18 8.62 -8.47
N ASN A 150 -20.61 7.44 -8.72
CA ASN A 150 -19.83 7.16 -9.93
C ASN A 150 -18.69 8.17 -10.16
N CYS A 151 -18.09 8.69 -9.08
CA CYS A 151 -17.01 9.67 -9.14
C CYS A 151 -15.65 8.98 -8.97
N THR A 152 -14.62 9.59 -9.53
CA THR A 152 -13.21 9.19 -9.34
C THR A 152 -12.51 10.30 -8.56
N ILE A 153 -11.98 9.97 -7.38
CA ILE A 153 -11.39 10.92 -6.44
C ILE A 153 -9.97 10.47 -6.12
N TYR A 154 -8.96 11.26 -6.48
CA TYR A 154 -7.57 10.84 -6.41
C TYR A 154 -6.59 11.96 -6.17
N GLU A 155 -5.39 11.65 -5.66
CA GLU A 155 -4.32 12.63 -5.44
C GLU A 155 -4.78 13.80 -4.57
N ASN A 156 -5.53 13.49 -3.51
CA ASN A 156 -5.93 14.47 -2.49
C ASN A 156 -5.33 14.10 -1.14
N GLY A 157 -5.14 15.08 -0.26
CA GLY A 157 -4.88 14.78 1.15
C GLY A 157 -6.01 13.94 1.75
N GLU A 158 -7.25 14.37 1.53
CA GLU A 158 -8.48 13.72 1.96
C GLU A 158 -9.47 13.69 0.78
N GLY A 159 -9.88 12.51 0.32
CA GLY A 159 -10.76 12.33 -0.84
C GLY A 159 -12.18 12.88 -0.59
N VAL A 160 -12.93 12.24 0.29
CA VAL A 160 -14.26 12.71 0.74
C VAL A 160 -14.31 12.79 2.27
N ILE A 161 -14.62 13.98 2.78
CA ILE A 161 -14.85 14.22 4.22
C ILE A 161 -16.33 14.47 4.48
N ILE A 162 -16.90 13.70 5.40
CA ILE A 162 -18.29 13.81 5.82
C ILE A 162 -18.35 14.25 7.29
N LYS A 163 -18.89 15.45 7.53
CA LYS A 163 -19.18 16.01 8.86
C LYS A 163 -20.67 16.27 9.04
N ALA A 164 -21.48 15.37 8.50
CA ALA A 164 -22.92 15.49 8.41
C ALA A 164 -23.58 14.11 8.27
N ASN A 165 -24.91 14.05 8.38
CA ASN A 165 -25.65 12.80 8.50
C ASN A 165 -26.41 12.45 7.21
N LYS A 166 -26.77 11.18 7.05
CA LYS A 166 -27.66 10.70 5.98
C LYS A 166 -27.14 10.92 4.56
N ASN A 167 -25.83 11.00 4.38
CA ASN A 167 -25.20 11.13 3.07
C ASN A 167 -24.92 9.74 2.46
N GLU A 168 -24.87 9.69 1.13
CA GLU A 168 -24.64 8.46 0.35
C GLU A 168 -23.43 8.66 -0.56
N ILE A 169 -22.43 7.79 -0.44
CA ILE A 169 -21.30 7.67 -1.37
C ILE A 169 -21.46 6.32 -2.08
N LYS A 170 -21.59 6.33 -3.41
CA LYS A 170 -21.92 5.10 -4.14
C LYS A 170 -21.13 4.92 -5.43
N ASN A 171 -20.59 3.72 -5.63
CA ASN A 171 -19.85 3.34 -6.84
C ASN A 171 -18.71 4.33 -7.18
N CYS A 172 -18.06 4.90 -6.16
CA CYS A 172 -16.95 5.83 -6.34
C CYS A 172 -15.62 5.10 -6.19
N ILE A 173 -14.58 5.62 -6.83
CA ILE A 173 -13.22 5.09 -6.77
C ILE A 173 -12.33 6.12 -6.09
N PHE A 174 -11.54 5.65 -5.10
CA PHE A 174 -10.63 6.45 -4.29
C PHE A 174 -9.22 5.86 -4.39
N TYR A 175 -8.28 6.60 -4.97
CA TYR A 175 -6.89 6.15 -5.06
C TYR A 175 -5.86 7.25 -4.92
N LYS A 176 -4.66 6.91 -4.42
CA LYS A 176 -3.57 7.86 -4.16
C LYS A 176 -4.01 9.08 -3.33
N ASN A 177 -4.94 8.89 -2.40
CA ASN A 177 -5.27 9.91 -1.42
C ASN A 177 -4.55 9.62 -0.10
N GLY A 178 -4.27 10.64 0.70
CA GLY A 178 -3.85 10.41 2.10
C GLY A 178 -4.93 9.65 2.87
N MET A 179 -6.19 10.03 2.69
CA MET A 179 -7.36 9.30 3.18
C MET A 179 -8.44 9.26 2.09
N GLY A 180 -8.98 8.08 1.77
CA GLY A 180 -10.03 7.93 0.76
C GLY A 180 -11.35 8.55 1.21
N ILE A 181 -11.93 8.01 2.30
CA ILE A 181 -13.21 8.49 2.86
C ILE A 181 -13.08 8.68 4.38
N GLY A 182 -13.28 9.92 4.86
CA GLY A 182 -13.26 10.27 6.28
C GLY A 182 -14.64 10.68 6.80
N LEU A 183 -15.12 10.02 7.86
CA LEU A 183 -16.36 10.34 8.57
C LEU A 183 -16.02 10.85 9.98
N TYR A 184 -16.48 12.06 10.30
CA TYR A 184 -16.16 12.72 11.57
C TYR A 184 -17.43 13.24 12.23
N ASP A 185 -17.68 12.79 13.47
CA ASP A 185 -18.85 13.17 14.27
C ASP A 185 -20.17 13.04 13.48
N SER A 186 -20.32 11.92 12.75
CA SER A 186 -21.35 11.74 11.74
C SER A 186 -22.10 10.41 11.86
N SER A 187 -23.35 10.36 11.41
CA SER A 187 -24.23 9.20 11.58
C SER A 187 -25.18 8.97 10.42
N GLU A 188 -25.65 7.73 10.30
CA GLU A 188 -26.62 7.30 9.28
C GLU A 188 -26.13 7.53 7.84
N ASN A 189 -24.81 7.60 7.61
CA ASN A 189 -24.24 7.69 6.27
C ASN A 189 -24.09 6.29 5.65
N LYS A 190 -24.17 6.22 4.32
CA LYS A 190 -24.05 4.99 3.54
C LYS A 190 -22.90 5.11 2.53
N ILE A 191 -22.02 4.11 2.53
CA ILE A 191 -20.94 3.92 1.56
C ILE A 191 -21.20 2.58 0.86
N GLU A 192 -21.50 2.60 -0.44
CA GLU A 192 -21.98 1.42 -1.16
C GLU A 192 -21.22 1.19 -2.47
N GLY A 193 -20.67 -0.01 -2.68
CA GLY A 193 -20.07 -0.39 -3.97
C GLY A 193 -18.83 0.42 -4.34
N CYS A 194 -18.18 1.06 -3.37
CA CYS A 194 -17.00 1.89 -3.60
C CYS A 194 -15.72 1.06 -3.63
N GLU A 195 -14.72 1.57 -4.33
CA GLU A 195 -13.37 1.03 -4.38
C GLU A 195 -12.40 2.02 -3.71
N ALA A 196 -11.62 1.58 -2.73
CA ALA A 196 -10.62 2.41 -2.04
C ALA A 196 -9.28 1.67 -2.00
N HIS A 197 -8.35 2.08 -2.86
CA HIS A 197 -7.06 1.41 -3.00
C HIS A 197 -5.89 2.36 -3.14
N THR A 198 -4.69 1.93 -2.76
CA THR A 198 -3.47 2.77 -2.89
C THR A 198 -3.64 4.12 -2.20
N ASN A 199 -4.38 4.18 -1.09
CA ASN A 199 -4.47 5.36 -0.24
C ASN A 199 -3.59 5.15 1.01
N GLY A 200 -3.38 6.21 1.78
CA GLY A 200 -2.93 6.08 3.17
C GLY A 200 -3.97 5.29 3.96
N ILE A 201 -5.12 5.89 4.30
CA ILE A 201 -6.29 5.16 4.82
C ILE A 201 -7.34 4.97 3.74
N GLY A 202 -7.88 3.77 3.59
CA GLY A 202 -9.04 3.53 2.72
C GLY A 202 -10.29 4.27 3.20
N MET A 203 -10.74 3.94 4.42
CA MET A 203 -11.91 4.55 5.06
C MET A 203 -11.69 4.73 6.56
N TYR A 204 -12.02 5.90 7.08
CA TYR A 204 -11.80 6.28 8.48
C TYR A 204 -13.07 6.84 9.11
N LEU A 205 -13.48 6.29 10.25
CA LEU A 205 -14.66 6.68 11.01
C LEU A 205 -14.26 7.06 12.43
N GLU A 206 -14.29 8.36 12.74
CA GLU A 206 -14.07 8.87 14.09
C GLU A 206 -15.37 9.42 14.67
N LYS A 207 -15.73 8.96 15.89
CA LYS A 207 -16.93 9.37 16.62
C LYS A 207 -18.19 9.28 15.76
N SER A 208 -18.22 8.30 14.86
CA SER A 208 -19.20 8.20 13.78
C SER A 208 -19.96 6.89 13.88
N SER A 209 -21.25 6.98 14.22
CA SER A 209 -22.08 5.83 14.61
C SER A 209 -23.22 5.55 13.65
N LYS A 210 -23.72 4.32 13.61
CA LYS A 210 -24.88 3.91 12.79
C LYS A 210 -24.70 4.13 11.28
N ASN A 211 -23.47 4.10 10.78
CA ASN A 211 -23.16 4.16 9.36
C ASN A 211 -23.13 2.75 8.75
N GLU A 212 -23.26 2.68 7.43
CA GLU A 212 -23.27 1.44 6.66
C GLU A 212 -22.22 1.48 5.55
N ILE A 213 -21.30 0.52 5.55
CA ILE A 213 -20.32 0.25 4.50
C ILE A 213 -20.69 -1.09 3.88
N GLU A 214 -21.06 -1.10 2.60
CA GLU A 214 -21.69 -2.26 1.98
C GLU A 214 -21.18 -2.50 0.56
N GLY A 215 -20.73 -3.72 0.26
CA GLY A 215 -20.37 -4.08 -1.11
C GLY A 215 -19.08 -3.43 -1.62
N CYS A 216 -18.22 -2.90 -0.74
CA CYS A 216 -17.02 -2.17 -1.13
C CYS A 216 -15.81 -3.10 -1.36
N SER A 217 -14.80 -2.60 -2.07
CA SER A 217 -13.48 -3.24 -2.21
C SER A 217 -12.40 -2.30 -1.69
N VAL A 218 -11.61 -2.73 -0.71
CA VAL A 218 -10.61 -1.89 -0.03
C VAL A 218 -9.28 -2.63 0.07
N TYR A 219 -8.26 -2.18 -0.65
CA TYR A 219 -7.03 -2.94 -0.81
C TYR A 219 -5.78 -2.12 -1.10
N LYS A 220 -4.59 -2.68 -0.85
CA LYS A 220 -3.30 -2.02 -1.12
C LYS A 220 -3.21 -0.61 -0.48
N ASN A 221 -3.78 -0.42 0.72
CA ASN A 221 -3.63 0.84 1.47
C ASN A 221 -2.44 0.70 2.47
N SER A 222 -1.66 1.77 2.63
CA SER A 222 -0.21 1.72 2.97
C SER A 222 0.16 1.54 4.47
N GLY A 223 1.47 1.54 4.76
CA GLY A 223 2.16 1.07 5.97
C GLY A 223 1.70 1.63 7.33
N ASN A 224 1.37 2.93 7.37
CA ASN A 224 1.10 3.61 8.64
C ASN A 224 -0.38 3.52 9.07
N GLU A 225 -1.30 3.28 8.13
CA GLU A 225 -2.76 3.37 8.36
C GLU A 225 -3.49 2.46 7.33
N GLY A 226 -4.52 1.70 7.72
CA GLY A 226 -4.99 0.54 6.94
C GLY A 226 -6.23 0.74 6.06
N GLY A 227 -6.96 -0.36 5.83
CA GLY A 227 -8.18 -0.41 5.02
C GLY A 227 -9.35 0.37 5.64
N ILE A 228 -10.00 -0.19 6.67
CA ILE A 228 -11.14 0.46 7.35
C ILE A 228 -10.84 0.65 8.84
N PHE A 229 -10.92 1.90 9.33
CA PHE A 229 -10.61 2.27 10.71
C PHE A 229 -11.83 2.87 11.39
N LEU A 230 -12.17 2.36 12.58
CA LEU A 230 -13.22 2.88 13.44
C LEU A 230 -12.62 3.25 14.79
N ILE A 231 -12.79 4.51 15.20
CA ILE A 231 -12.33 5.03 16.49
C ILE A 231 -13.51 5.67 17.22
N SER A 232 -13.86 5.16 18.40
CA SER A 232 -15.03 5.62 19.17
C SER A 232 -16.33 5.65 18.34
N SER A 233 -16.49 4.66 17.45
CA SER A 233 -17.52 4.63 16.41
C SER A 233 -18.42 3.40 16.57
N ASP A 234 -19.67 3.64 16.98
CA ASP A 234 -20.55 2.58 17.48
C ASP A 234 -21.65 2.18 16.51
N SER A 235 -22.12 0.94 16.64
CA SER A 235 -23.31 0.44 15.93
C SER A 235 -23.27 0.59 14.40
N ASN A 236 -22.08 0.62 13.81
CA ASN A 236 -21.89 0.63 12.35
C ASN A 236 -22.05 -0.79 11.78
N LYS A 237 -22.37 -0.85 10.49
CA LYS A 237 -22.47 -2.08 9.71
C LYS A 237 -21.43 -2.07 8.61
N ILE A 238 -20.64 -3.13 8.52
CA ILE A 238 -19.70 -3.40 7.45
C ILE A 238 -20.11 -4.74 6.85
N GLY A 239 -20.61 -4.72 5.62
CA GLY A 239 -21.25 -5.88 5.00
C GLY A 239 -20.75 -6.12 3.57
N ASN A 240 -20.69 -7.40 3.16
CA ASN A 240 -20.43 -7.80 1.77
C ASN A 240 -19.19 -7.12 1.14
N THR A 241 -18.18 -6.83 1.95
CA THR A 241 -17.02 -6.00 1.59
C THR A 241 -15.77 -6.87 1.49
N THR A 242 -14.94 -6.61 0.48
CA THR A 242 -13.63 -7.27 0.29
C THR A 242 -12.51 -6.37 0.83
N LEU A 243 -11.65 -6.91 1.68
CA LEU A 243 -10.56 -6.19 2.36
C LEU A 243 -9.26 -7.00 2.25
N HIS A 244 -8.32 -6.60 1.41
CA HIS A 244 -7.11 -7.40 1.20
C HIS A 244 -5.84 -6.60 0.90
N HIS A 245 -4.65 -7.19 1.12
CA HIS A 245 -3.37 -6.50 0.93
C HIS A 245 -3.31 -5.15 1.67
N ASN A 246 -3.77 -5.11 2.92
CA ASN A 246 -3.66 -3.92 3.77
C ASN A 246 -2.81 -4.24 5.00
N VAL A 247 -2.25 -3.23 5.68
CA VAL A 247 -1.63 -3.46 7.00
C VAL A 247 -2.69 -3.90 8.02
N TRP A 248 -3.78 -3.14 8.13
CA TRP A 248 -4.98 -3.57 8.85
C TRP A 248 -6.13 -3.58 7.86
N SER A 249 -6.71 -4.74 7.54
CA SER A 249 -7.94 -4.78 6.75
C SER A 249 -9.07 -4.07 7.50
N LEU A 250 -9.23 -4.34 8.79
CA LEU A 250 -10.20 -3.66 9.64
C LEU A 250 -9.64 -3.43 11.05
N ARG A 251 -9.65 -2.18 11.53
CA ARG A 251 -9.23 -1.81 12.88
C ARG A 251 -10.36 -1.11 13.63
N LEU A 252 -10.66 -1.58 14.84
CA LEU A 252 -11.64 -0.99 15.76
C LEU A 252 -10.96 -0.61 17.06
N VAL A 253 -11.14 0.63 17.51
CA VAL A 253 -10.62 1.17 18.77
C VAL A 253 -11.74 1.84 19.53
N ASP A 254 -11.96 1.47 20.79
CA ASP A 254 -13.00 2.03 21.66
C ASP A 254 -14.42 1.92 21.07
N CYS A 255 -14.72 0.81 20.39
CA CYS A 255 -15.94 0.64 19.61
C CYS A 255 -16.93 -0.36 20.22
N VAL A 256 -18.22 -0.03 20.16
CA VAL A 256 -19.32 -0.80 20.74
C VAL A 256 -20.39 -1.17 19.70
N GLY A 257 -20.77 -2.45 19.69
CA GLY A 257 -21.99 -2.89 19.00
C GLY A 257 -21.94 -2.87 17.47
N ASN A 258 -20.76 -2.80 16.86
CA ASN A 258 -20.60 -2.85 15.41
C ASN A 258 -20.84 -4.26 14.86
N SER A 259 -21.19 -4.35 13.57
CA SER A 259 -21.48 -5.60 12.86
C SER A 259 -20.64 -5.71 11.60
N VAL A 260 -19.77 -6.70 11.52
CA VAL A 260 -18.98 -7.07 10.35
C VAL A 260 -19.53 -8.39 9.80
N SER A 261 -19.95 -8.41 8.54
CA SER A 261 -20.61 -9.60 8.00
C SER A 261 -20.47 -9.84 6.51
N ASN A 262 -20.42 -11.11 6.10
CA ASN A 262 -20.27 -11.47 4.68
C ASN A 262 -19.03 -10.83 4.02
N CYS A 263 -17.99 -10.51 4.80
CA CYS A 263 -16.77 -9.89 4.30
C CYS A 263 -15.75 -10.93 3.88
N TYR A 264 -14.92 -10.59 2.89
CA TYR A 264 -13.77 -11.36 2.47
C TYR A 264 -12.50 -10.62 2.87
N ILE A 265 -11.77 -11.12 3.87
CA ILE A 265 -10.67 -10.43 4.54
C ILE A 265 -9.40 -11.28 4.42
N SER A 266 -8.43 -10.85 3.61
CA SER A 266 -7.29 -11.72 3.30
C SER A 266 -5.98 -11.03 2.99
N LYS A 267 -4.86 -11.75 3.10
CA LYS A 267 -3.54 -11.28 2.64
C LYS A 267 -3.14 -9.93 3.25
N SER A 268 -3.50 -9.71 4.51
CA SER A 268 -3.18 -8.50 5.27
C SER A 268 -2.33 -8.83 6.49
N ARG A 269 -1.56 -7.86 7.03
CA ARG A 269 -0.82 -8.08 8.30
C ARG A 269 -1.81 -8.39 9.42
N PHE A 270 -2.86 -7.58 9.57
CA PHE A 270 -4.00 -7.85 10.43
C PHE A 270 -5.28 -7.93 9.60
N GLY A 271 -5.95 -9.08 9.64
CA GLY A 271 -7.30 -9.19 9.08
C GLY A 271 -8.27 -8.29 9.85
N ILE A 272 -8.42 -8.55 11.15
CA ILE A 272 -9.21 -7.70 12.05
C ILE A 272 -8.44 -7.44 13.35
N LYS A 273 -8.26 -6.18 13.73
CA LYS A 273 -7.70 -5.76 15.02
C LYS A 273 -8.76 -5.01 15.83
N MET A 274 -8.96 -5.41 17.08
CA MET A 274 -9.90 -4.78 18.00
C MET A 274 -9.22 -4.43 19.32
N GLU A 275 -9.43 -3.20 19.78
CA GLU A 275 -8.81 -2.63 20.98
C GLU A 275 -9.87 -1.94 21.83
N ASN A 276 -9.99 -2.35 23.10
CA ASN A 276 -10.98 -1.80 24.05
C ASN A 276 -12.43 -1.80 23.51
N CYS A 277 -12.78 -2.85 22.78
CA CYS A 277 -14.07 -2.97 22.10
C CYS A 277 -15.07 -3.81 22.89
N ARG A 278 -16.38 -3.59 22.67
CA ARG A 278 -17.43 -4.38 23.33
C ARG A 278 -18.61 -4.72 22.44
N ALA A 279 -19.16 -5.92 22.63
CA ALA A 279 -20.45 -6.35 22.06
C ALA A 279 -20.53 -6.24 20.51
N ASN A 280 -19.39 -6.29 19.82
CA ASN A 280 -19.36 -6.30 18.36
C ASN A 280 -19.65 -7.71 17.83
N LYS A 281 -20.07 -7.80 16.57
CA LYS A 281 -20.43 -9.05 15.89
C LYS A 281 -19.60 -9.18 14.62
N ILE A 282 -18.89 -10.30 14.49
CA ILE A 282 -18.16 -10.69 13.29
C ILE A 282 -18.74 -12.05 12.86
N TYR A 283 -19.42 -12.11 11.72
CA TYR A 283 -20.10 -13.33 11.29
C TYR A 283 -20.23 -13.48 9.79
N ARG A 284 -20.18 -14.73 9.32
CA ARG A 284 -20.23 -15.08 7.89
C ARG A 284 -19.11 -14.47 7.07
N CYS A 285 -17.94 -14.22 7.67
CA CYS A 285 -16.78 -13.71 6.98
C CYS A 285 -15.81 -14.84 6.59
N ASN A 286 -15.10 -14.64 5.48
CA ASN A 286 -13.89 -15.37 5.12
C ASN A 286 -12.69 -14.55 5.63
N ILE A 287 -11.92 -15.08 6.56
CA ILE A 287 -10.74 -14.44 7.16
C ILE A 287 -9.54 -15.34 6.89
N LEU A 288 -8.90 -15.11 5.74
CA LEU A 288 -8.03 -16.09 5.09
C LEU A 288 -6.62 -15.54 4.88
N HIS A 289 -5.57 -16.30 5.13
CA HIS A 289 -4.20 -15.95 4.72
C HIS A 289 -3.73 -14.57 5.17
N ASN A 290 -4.11 -14.14 6.38
CA ASN A 290 -3.55 -12.95 7.02
C ASN A 290 -2.41 -13.37 7.95
N ARG A 291 -1.46 -12.47 8.25
CA ARG A 291 -0.45 -12.76 9.29
C ARG A 291 -1.14 -13.00 10.64
N TYR A 292 -2.07 -12.11 10.99
CA TYR A 292 -2.98 -12.25 12.13
C TYR A 292 -4.42 -12.22 11.64
N GLY A 293 -5.18 -13.30 11.79
CA GLY A 293 -6.60 -13.36 11.40
C GLY A 293 -7.45 -12.35 12.17
N ILE A 294 -7.63 -12.58 13.47
CA ILE A 294 -8.31 -11.66 14.39
C ILE A 294 -7.45 -11.45 15.65
N SER A 295 -7.19 -10.20 16.01
CA SER A 295 -6.47 -9.80 17.22
C SER A 295 -7.39 -9.00 18.14
N LEU A 296 -7.52 -9.43 19.39
CA LEU A 296 -8.38 -8.83 20.41
C LEU A 296 -7.53 -8.36 21.59
N GLU A 297 -7.68 -7.10 21.98
CA GLU A 297 -7.05 -6.54 23.17
C GLU A 297 -8.06 -5.79 24.03
N LYS A 298 -8.20 -6.18 25.30
CA LYS A 298 -9.16 -5.60 26.25
C LYS A 298 -10.61 -5.60 25.74
N CYS A 299 -10.99 -6.61 24.97
CA CYS A 299 -12.30 -6.72 24.34
C CYS A 299 -13.28 -7.56 25.16
N ASN A 300 -14.59 -7.29 25.10
CA ASN A 300 -15.57 -8.03 25.90
C ASN A 300 -16.92 -8.19 25.21
N LEU A 301 -17.58 -9.33 25.42
CA LEU A 301 -18.90 -9.67 24.90
C LEU A 301 -19.00 -9.71 23.36
N ASP A 302 -17.87 -9.69 22.65
CA ASP A 302 -17.86 -9.79 21.20
C ASP A 302 -18.24 -11.20 20.73
N LYS A 303 -18.97 -11.25 19.62
CA LYS A 303 -19.49 -12.48 19.01
C LYS A 303 -18.82 -12.68 17.66
N ILE A 304 -17.90 -13.63 17.59
CA ILE A 304 -17.12 -13.99 16.41
C ILE A 304 -17.61 -15.36 15.97
N ASN A 305 -18.77 -15.45 15.34
CA ASN A 305 -19.42 -16.75 15.09
C ASN A 305 -19.68 -16.95 13.60
N PHE A 306 -19.68 -18.19 13.13
CA PHE A 306 -19.99 -18.52 11.74
C PHE A 306 -19.05 -17.87 10.74
N ASN A 307 -17.74 -17.94 10.97
CA ASN A 307 -16.71 -17.47 10.02
C ASN A 307 -15.85 -18.64 9.53
N ASN A 308 -15.24 -18.48 8.36
CA ASN A 308 -14.09 -19.29 7.93
C ASN A 308 -12.82 -18.55 8.36
N ILE A 309 -12.06 -19.13 9.29
CA ILE A 309 -10.79 -18.60 9.78
C ILE A 309 -9.74 -19.64 9.43
N GLU A 310 -8.99 -19.42 8.35
CA GLU A 310 -8.16 -20.47 7.75
C GLU A 310 -6.92 -19.91 7.08
N GLY A 311 -5.81 -20.62 7.23
CA GLY A 311 -4.56 -20.31 6.57
C GLY A 311 -3.91 -19.03 7.08
N ASN A 312 -4.30 -18.49 8.24
CA ASN A 312 -3.66 -17.31 8.81
C ASN A 312 -2.32 -17.70 9.46
N HIS A 313 -1.24 -16.98 9.12
CA HIS A 313 0.13 -17.47 9.29
C HIS A 313 0.55 -17.59 10.76
N MET A 314 0.25 -16.59 11.60
CA MET A 314 0.57 -16.66 13.03
C MET A 314 -0.59 -17.19 13.88
N TYR A 315 -1.78 -16.59 13.73
CA TYR A 315 -2.93 -16.91 14.56
C TYR A 315 -4.22 -16.72 13.76
N GLY A 316 -5.16 -17.64 13.92
CA GLY A 316 -6.55 -17.39 13.54
C GLY A 316 -7.19 -16.39 14.49
N ILE A 317 -7.03 -16.60 15.80
CA ILE A 317 -7.41 -15.63 16.84
C ILE A 317 -6.30 -15.49 17.88
N TYR A 318 -5.89 -14.26 18.15
CA TYR A 318 -5.08 -13.90 19.31
C TYR A 318 -5.89 -13.01 20.25
N ALA A 319 -5.96 -13.34 21.54
CA ALA A 319 -6.76 -12.60 22.51
C ALA A 319 -5.99 -12.28 23.79
N LYS A 320 -5.88 -10.99 24.13
CA LYS A 320 -5.23 -10.48 25.34
C LYS A 320 -6.21 -9.70 26.21
N PHE A 321 -6.34 -10.06 27.49
CA PHE A 321 -7.31 -9.48 28.42
C PHE A 321 -8.74 -9.41 27.87
N SER A 322 -9.16 -10.41 27.10
CA SER A 322 -10.39 -10.36 26.31
C SER A 322 -11.36 -11.52 26.59
N PHE A 323 -12.66 -11.25 26.51
CA PHE A 323 -13.73 -12.20 26.82
C PHE A 323 -14.77 -12.25 25.69
N SER A 324 -14.67 -13.24 24.81
CA SER A 324 -15.45 -13.27 23.57
C SER A 324 -16.02 -14.66 23.27
N ASN A 325 -17.04 -14.72 22.42
CA ASN A 325 -17.64 -15.96 21.94
C ASN A 325 -17.25 -16.20 20.48
N ALA A 326 -16.30 -17.13 20.27
CA ALA A 326 -15.80 -17.58 18.98
C ALA A 326 -16.32 -18.98 18.56
N ARG A 327 -17.49 -19.42 19.03
CA ARG A 327 -18.07 -20.72 18.66
C ARG A 327 -18.55 -20.71 17.21
N TYR A 328 -18.71 -21.90 16.65
CA TYR A 328 -19.28 -22.10 15.32
C TYR A 328 -18.48 -21.41 14.20
N ASN A 329 -17.17 -21.24 14.36
CA ASN A 329 -16.28 -20.93 13.23
C ASN A 329 -15.69 -22.22 12.67
N TYR A 330 -15.35 -22.21 11.38
CA TYR A 330 -14.42 -23.16 10.79
C TYR A 330 -13.00 -22.62 10.97
N TRP A 331 -12.06 -23.51 11.29
CA TRP A 331 -10.69 -23.15 11.68
C TRP A 331 -9.65 -23.71 10.68
N GLY A 332 -10.02 -23.96 9.43
CA GLY A 332 -9.12 -24.62 8.46
C GLY A 332 -8.92 -26.13 8.66
N ALA A 333 -9.42 -26.71 9.76
CA ALA A 333 -9.33 -28.15 10.00
C ALA A 333 -10.50 -28.69 10.85
N MET A 334 -10.87 -29.96 10.62
CA MET A 334 -11.90 -30.67 11.40
C MET A 334 -11.58 -30.73 12.91
N ILE A 335 -10.29 -30.80 13.25
CA ILE A 335 -9.81 -30.88 14.64
C ILE A 335 -9.76 -29.51 15.35
N GLY A 336 -10.15 -28.44 14.64
CA GLY A 336 -10.30 -27.11 15.22
C GLY A 336 -8.98 -26.42 15.58
N PRO A 337 -9.05 -25.34 16.38
CA PRO A 337 -7.92 -24.43 16.62
C PRO A 337 -6.85 -24.96 17.59
N LYS A 338 -7.06 -26.17 18.14
CA LYS A 338 -6.09 -26.87 19.00
C LYS A 338 -5.31 -27.96 18.24
N GLY A 339 -5.64 -28.19 16.97
CA GLY A 339 -4.98 -29.18 16.12
C GLY A 339 -4.22 -28.51 14.97
N LYS A 340 -4.36 -29.06 13.75
CA LYS A 340 -3.79 -28.51 12.50
C LYS A 340 -4.57 -27.31 11.94
N GLY A 341 -5.62 -26.87 12.62
CA GLY A 341 -6.36 -25.68 12.23
C GLY A 341 -5.67 -24.41 12.72
N ASP A 342 -6.17 -23.27 12.25
CA ASP A 342 -5.68 -21.96 12.63
C ASP A 342 -5.68 -21.77 14.13
N ARG A 343 -4.52 -21.33 14.64
CA ARG A 343 -4.23 -21.28 16.06
C ARG A 343 -5.09 -20.25 16.79
N LEU A 344 -5.71 -20.67 17.91
CA LEU A 344 -6.30 -19.76 18.90
C LEU A 344 -5.36 -19.64 20.10
N THR A 345 -4.92 -18.42 20.40
CA THR A 345 -4.02 -18.11 21.51
C THR A 345 -4.64 -17.09 22.45
N THR A 346 -4.51 -17.30 23.76
CA THR A 346 -5.09 -16.45 24.79
C THR A 346 -4.07 -16.07 25.86
N LEU A 347 -4.04 -14.80 26.25
CA LEU A 347 -3.32 -14.27 27.41
C LEU A 347 -4.29 -13.59 28.36
N ALA A 348 -4.49 -14.15 29.56
CA ALA A 348 -5.47 -13.66 30.54
C ALA A 348 -6.86 -13.39 29.93
N SER A 349 -7.27 -14.27 29.01
CA SER A 349 -8.48 -14.14 28.19
C SER A 349 -9.33 -15.38 28.28
N LYS A 350 -10.64 -15.25 28.00
CA LYS A 350 -11.55 -16.39 27.83
C LYS A 350 -12.30 -16.26 26.50
N VAL A 351 -11.88 -17.05 25.52
CA VAL A 351 -12.54 -17.14 24.22
C VAL A 351 -13.28 -18.48 24.11
N SER A 352 -14.61 -18.45 24.07
CA SER A 352 -15.39 -19.68 23.90
C SER A 352 -15.39 -20.10 22.45
N TYR A 353 -14.76 -21.22 22.08
CA TYR A 353 -14.66 -21.67 20.68
C TYR A 353 -15.30 -23.05 20.41
N ILE A 354 -15.79 -23.74 21.45
CA ILE A 354 -16.49 -25.04 21.33
C ILE A 354 -18.01 -24.85 21.45
N PRO A 355 -18.82 -25.45 20.54
CA PRO A 355 -18.37 -26.24 19.39
C PRO A 355 -17.83 -25.35 18.25
N TRP A 356 -16.99 -25.93 17.39
CA TRP A 356 -16.56 -25.34 16.12
C TRP A 356 -17.15 -26.12 14.93
N LEU A 357 -17.05 -25.57 13.72
CA LEU A 357 -17.55 -26.22 12.49
C LEU A 357 -16.52 -27.20 11.94
N LEU A 358 -16.99 -28.37 11.49
CA LEU A 358 -16.13 -29.41 10.90
C LEU A 358 -15.85 -29.19 9.41
N LYS A 359 -16.58 -28.30 8.76
CA LYS A 359 -16.42 -27.96 7.35
C LYS A 359 -16.49 -26.45 7.18
N PRO A 360 -15.84 -25.89 6.14
CA PRO A 360 -15.98 -24.49 5.81
C PRO A 360 -17.44 -24.16 5.51
N LEU A 361 -17.83 -22.94 5.83
CA LEU A 361 -19.08 -22.37 5.43
C LEU A 361 -19.05 -22.11 3.93
N ASN A 362 -20.15 -22.44 3.24
CA ASN A 362 -20.37 -22.03 1.87
C ASN A 362 -20.70 -20.54 1.84
N LEU A 363 -19.65 -19.72 1.84
CA LEU A 363 -19.68 -18.28 1.68
C LEU A 363 -19.21 -17.97 0.25
N LYS A 364 -19.68 -16.85 -0.30
CA LYS A 364 -19.28 -16.44 -1.64
C LYS A 364 -17.77 -16.23 -1.65
N GLU A 365 -17.04 -17.10 -2.33
CA GLU A 365 -15.66 -16.81 -2.69
C GLU A 365 -15.69 -15.63 -3.65
N VAL A 366 -14.96 -14.59 -3.28
CA VAL A 366 -14.67 -13.51 -4.19
C VAL A 366 -13.46 -14.02 -4.96
N GLU A 367 -13.66 -14.32 -6.24
CA GLU A 367 -12.54 -14.42 -7.17
C GLU A 367 -11.86 -13.05 -7.09
N ILE A 368 -10.76 -12.96 -6.35
CA ILE A 368 -9.87 -11.81 -6.40
C ILE A 368 -9.25 -11.90 -7.77
N LYS A 369 -10.02 -11.47 -8.77
CA LYS A 369 -9.50 -11.26 -10.09
C LYS A 369 -8.51 -10.13 -9.89
N GLU A 370 -7.24 -10.41 -10.19
CA GLU A 370 -6.26 -9.38 -10.56
C GLU A 370 -6.67 -8.77 -11.92
N GLU A 371 -7.96 -8.44 -12.06
CA GLU A 371 -8.51 -7.70 -13.18
C GLU A 371 -7.90 -6.30 -13.07
N SER A 372 -6.86 -6.07 -13.88
CA SER A 372 -6.48 -4.75 -14.38
C SER A 372 -7.68 -4.14 -15.12
N LYS A 373 -8.68 -3.72 -14.36
CA LYS A 373 -9.70 -2.82 -14.87
C LYS A 373 -8.98 -1.51 -15.14
N LYS A 374 -8.60 -1.31 -16.41
CA LYS A 374 -8.24 -0.01 -16.95
C LYS A 374 -9.35 0.97 -16.59
N TYR A 375 -9.17 1.71 -15.50
CA TYR A 375 -9.95 2.90 -15.24
C TYR A 375 -9.55 3.88 -16.34
N LYS A 376 -10.46 4.09 -17.30
CA LYS A 376 -10.29 5.14 -18.31
C LYS A 376 -10.10 6.47 -17.59
N GLN A 377 -8.84 6.88 -17.50
CA GLN A 377 -8.46 8.22 -17.14
C GLN A 377 -8.84 9.13 -18.31
N SER A 378 -9.86 9.88 -17.98
CA SER A 378 -10.30 11.14 -18.52
C SER A 378 -9.13 12.14 -18.68
N GLU A 379 -8.40 12.09 -19.81
CA GLU A 379 -7.37 13.06 -20.21
C GLU A 379 -7.91 14.50 -20.33
N PRO A 380 -7.17 15.54 -19.90
CA PRO A 380 -7.23 16.87 -20.49
C PRO A 380 -6.43 16.90 -21.81
N SER A 381 -7.12 17.26 -22.89
CA SER A 381 -6.60 17.36 -24.25
C SER A 381 -5.56 18.49 -24.45
N ILE A 382 -4.43 18.20 -25.09
CA ILE A 382 -4.00 18.81 -26.35
C ILE A 382 -3.41 17.71 -27.25
N TYR A 383 -4.05 17.52 -28.41
CA TYR A 383 -3.76 16.51 -29.43
C TYR A 383 -2.44 16.76 -30.19
N VAL A 384 -1.66 15.70 -30.41
CA VAL A 384 -1.10 15.36 -31.74
C VAL A 384 -1.11 13.84 -31.93
N GLY A 385 -1.88 13.36 -32.93
CA GLY A 385 -1.45 12.24 -33.78
C GLY A 385 -1.75 10.79 -33.35
N SER A 386 -3.01 10.39 -33.54
CA SER A 386 -3.45 9.06 -34.05
C SER A 386 -3.03 7.75 -33.36
N ASN A 387 -4.09 7.03 -32.94
CA ASN A 387 -4.24 5.56 -32.85
C ASN A 387 -3.60 4.82 -31.67
N VAL A 388 -4.27 4.81 -30.52
CA VAL A 388 -4.41 3.56 -29.73
C VAL A 388 -5.79 3.47 -29.09
N SER A 389 -6.80 3.11 -29.88
CA SER A 389 -7.99 2.44 -29.36
C SER A 389 -7.68 0.94 -29.27
N ASN A 390 -7.89 0.33 -28.10
CA ASN A 390 -7.63 -1.09 -27.81
C ASN A 390 -6.17 -1.56 -27.91
N MET A 391 -5.32 -1.18 -26.98
CA MET A 391 -4.25 -2.10 -26.56
C MET A 391 -4.69 -2.76 -25.27
N GLN A 392 -5.00 -4.06 -25.32
CA GLN A 392 -4.38 -4.93 -24.32
C GLN A 392 -2.89 -4.64 -24.43
N LEU A 393 -2.23 -4.27 -23.32
CA LEU A 393 -0.79 -4.30 -23.33
C LEU A 393 -0.47 -5.79 -23.42
N ASN A 394 -0.19 -6.26 -24.63
CA ASN A 394 0.21 -7.64 -24.86
C ASN A 394 1.70 -7.82 -24.52
N ASP A 395 2.35 -6.72 -24.14
CA ASP A 395 3.78 -6.60 -23.97
C ASP A 395 4.10 -5.43 -23.02
N TRP A 396 4.52 -5.75 -21.79
CA TRP A 396 4.91 -4.80 -20.75
C TRP A 396 6.22 -4.08 -21.05
N ASP A 397 7.05 -4.64 -21.92
CA ASP A 397 8.26 -4.00 -22.41
C ASP A 397 8.48 -4.34 -23.89
N PRO A 398 7.97 -3.52 -24.83
CA PRO A 398 8.10 -3.74 -26.25
C PRO A 398 9.55 -3.76 -26.79
N LEU A 399 10.55 -3.46 -25.96
CA LEU A 399 11.95 -3.43 -26.36
C LEU A 399 12.65 -4.78 -26.14
N VAL A 400 12.10 -5.66 -25.29
CA VAL A 400 12.72 -6.94 -24.90
C VAL A 400 11.70 -8.05 -24.68
N ASP A 401 12.13 -9.32 -24.74
CA ASP A 401 11.36 -10.47 -24.24
C ASP A 401 11.61 -10.59 -22.72
N LEU A 402 10.56 -10.44 -21.90
CA LEU A 402 10.75 -10.22 -20.47
C LEU A 402 11.19 -11.48 -19.72
N LYS A 403 12.15 -11.26 -18.82
CA LYS A 403 12.79 -12.22 -17.95
C LYS A 403 12.89 -11.61 -16.58
N LEU A 404 12.41 -12.35 -15.59
CA LEU A 404 12.58 -11.99 -14.19
C LEU A 404 13.71 -12.81 -13.59
N SER A 405 14.50 -12.19 -12.74
CA SER A 405 15.61 -12.78 -12.00
C SER A 405 15.42 -12.54 -10.51
N VAL A 406 15.37 -13.63 -9.74
CA VAL A 406 15.45 -13.57 -8.28
C VAL A 406 16.87 -13.89 -7.87
N HIS A 407 17.51 -12.97 -7.15
CA HIS A 407 18.88 -13.10 -6.66
C HIS A 407 18.85 -13.48 -5.19
N ILE A 408 19.47 -14.60 -4.85
CA ILE A 408 19.71 -15.01 -3.46
C ILE A 408 21.08 -14.47 -3.07
N LEU A 409 21.07 -13.43 -2.23
CA LEU A 409 22.25 -12.66 -1.88
C LEU A 409 22.97 -13.27 -0.69
N ARG A 410 22.22 -13.58 0.39
CA ARG A 410 22.75 -14.14 1.64
C ARG A 410 21.70 -15.02 2.31
N ILE A 411 22.15 -16.12 2.91
CA ILE A 411 21.33 -16.99 3.76
C ILE A 411 22.10 -17.20 5.05
N ARG A 412 21.42 -17.04 6.17
CA ARG A 412 22.06 -17.13 7.48
C ARG A 412 21.20 -17.91 8.47
N ASN A 413 21.84 -18.73 9.28
CA ASN A 413 21.26 -19.33 10.47
C ASN A 413 21.74 -18.54 11.68
N ILE A 414 20.82 -17.85 12.35
CA ILE A 414 21.14 -16.93 13.44
C ILE A 414 21.67 -17.65 14.69
N ASP A 415 21.47 -18.96 14.80
CA ASP A 415 22.04 -19.75 15.89
C ASP A 415 23.45 -20.27 15.60
N ILE A 416 24.07 -19.84 14.48
CA ILE A 416 25.45 -20.16 14.09
C ILE A 416 25.66 -21.68 13.95
N LYS A 417 24.62 -22.37 13.45
CA LYS A 417 24.66 -23.81 13.18
C LYS A 417 25.15 -24.04 11.75
N GLU A 418 26.26 -24.77 11.61
CA GLU A 418 26.77 -25.18 10.30
C GLU A 418 25.75 -26.09 9.60
N GLU A 419 25.24 -25.66 8.45
CA GLU A 419 24.20 -26.36 7.71
C GLU A 419 24.54 -26.48 6.21
N ASN A 420 23.81 -27.36 5.53
CA ASN A 420 23.88 -27.51 4.09
C ASN A 420 22.57 -26.96 3.51
N PHE A 421 22.60 -25.78 2.91
CA PHE A 421 21.44 -25.11 2.34
C PHE A 421 21.32 -25.36 0.84
N PHE A 422 20.11 -25.32 0.32
CA PHE A 422 19.85 -25.04 -1.09
C PHE A 422 18.57 -24.20 -1.20
N ALA A 423 18.50 -23.36 -2.21
CA ALA A 423 17.31 -22.59 -2.55
C ALA A 423 16.53 -23.28 -3.67
N SER A 424 15.21 -23.19 -3.59
CA SER A 424 14.31 -23.42 -4.71
C SER A 424 13.51 -22.14 -4.96
N VAL A 425 13.54 -21.64 -6.19
CA VAL A 425 12.80 -20.45 -6.59
C VAL A 425 11.84 -20.80 -7.71
N ASP A 426 10.55 -20.62 -7.47
CA ASP A 426 9.51 -20.66 -8.48
C ASP A 426 9.21 -19.25 -8.98
N ILE A 427 9.29 -19.06 -10.30
CA ILE A 427 8.85 -17.82 -10.97
C ILE A 427 7.73 -18.20 -11.95
N ASN A 428 6.50 -17.77 -11.66
CA ASN A 428 5.32 -18.02 -12.48
C ASN A 428 5.10 -19.50 -12.83
N GLY A 429 5.21 -20.38 -11.82
CA GLY A 429 4.99 -21.83 -11.93
C GLY A 429 6.17 -22.61 -12.48
N LYS A 430 7.35 -21.99 -12.61
CA LYS A 430 8.58 -22.63 -13.08
C LYS A 430 9.65 -22.54 -12.00
N GLU A 431 9.94 -23.70 -11.43
CA GLU A 431 10.88 -23.86 -10.32
C GLU A 431 12.31 -24.09 -10.82
N LYS A 432 13.28 -23.43 -10.19
CA LYS A 432 14.71 -23.64 -10.38
C LYS A 432 15.39 -23.79 -9.03
N GLU A 433 16.16 -24.86 -8.89
CA GLU A 433 16.94 -25.15 -7.69
C GLU A 433 18.39 -24.71 -7.83
N SER A 434 18.99 -24.35 -6.70
CA SER A 434 20.41 -24.06 -6.60
C SER A 434 21.25 -25.32 -6.36
N GLY A 435 22.58 -25.14 -6.39
CA GLY A 435 23.48 -26.10 -5.76
C GLY A 435 23.40 -26.04 -4.23
N ILE A 436 24.13 -26.94 -3.57
CA ILE A 436 24.23 -26.96 -2.10
C ILE A 436 25.31 -25.98 -1.65
N TRP A 437 25.00 -25.18 -0.63
CA TRP A 437 25.92 -24.29 0.06
C TRP A 437 26.14 -24.77 1.49
N ASN A 438 27.39 -24.71 1.97
CA ASN A 438 27.77 -25.16 3.31
C ASN A 438 28.18 -23.96 4.16
N GLY A 439 27.62 -23.85 5.35
CA GLY A 439 27.93 -22.78 6.29
C GLY A 439 26.76 -22.52 7.25
N PHE A 440 26.98 -21.67 8.26
CA PHE A 440 25.89 -21.03 8.99
C PHE A 440 25.54 -19.66 8.38
N ASP A 441 26.43 -19.04 7.61
CA ASP A 441 26.22 -17.79 6.89
C ASP A 441 26.88 -17.92 5.52
N VAL A 442 26.08 -17.82 4.46
CA VAL A 442 26.53 -18.05 3.09
C VAL A 442 26.04 -16.91 2.20
N GLN A 443 26.94 -16.41 1.34
CA GLN A 443 26.62 -15.39 0.32
C GLN A 443 26.73 -16.01 -1.07
N PRO A 444 25.74 -16.82 -1.50
CA PRO A 444 25.89 -17.63 -2.69
C PRO A 444 25.91 -16.82 -3.99
N ARG A 445 25.39 -15.57 -3.98
CA ARG A 445 25.23 -14.71 -5.16
C ARG A 445 24.64 -15.47 -6.35
N TRP A 446 23.63 -16.28 -6.05
CA TRP A 446 23.01 -17.17 -7.02
C TRP A 446 21.72 -16.56 -7.52
N LYS A 447 21.38 -16.79 -8.79
CA LYS A 447 20.13 -16.28 -9.36
C LYS A 447 19.31 -17.33 -10.10
N ALA A 448 18.00 -17.24 -9.92
CA ALA A 448 17.02 -17.91 -10.75
C ALA A 448 16.45 -16.92 -11.76
N THR A 449 16.68 -17.16 -13.05
CA THR A 449 16.16 -16.32 -14.12
C THR A 449 15.16 -17.13 -14.94
N GLN A 450 14.02 -16.54 -15.26
CA GLN A 450 12.94 -17.18 -15.99
C GLN A 450 12.27 -16.19 -16.94
N ASN A 451 12.06 -16.60 -18.21
CA ASN A 451 11.15 -15.91 -19.12
C ASN A 451 9.75 -15.89 -18.52
N ILE A 452 9.13 -14.72 -18.52
CA ILE A 452 7.79 -14.46 -17.99
C ILE A 452 6.85 -14.05 -19.16
N PRO A 453 5.52 -14.06 -18.96
CA PRO A 453 4.60 -13.59 -19.96
C PRO A 453 4.65 -12.08 -20.06
N ASP A 454 4.91 -11.55 -21.26
CA ASP A 454 4.96 -10.11 -21.49
C ASP A 454 3.59 -9.45 -21.36
N ASP A 455 2.49 -10.21 -21.28
CA ASP A 455 1.12 -9.71 -21.15
C ASP A 455 0.60 -9.69 -19.70
N LYS A 456 1.43 -10.04 -18.71
CA LYS A 456 1.03 -10.13 -17.29
C LYS A 456 1.77 -9.14 -16.41
N GLU A 457 1.02 -8.23 -15.79
CA GLU A 457 1.54 -7.21 -14.86
C GLU A 457 2.19 -7.81 -13.61
N ASN A 458 1.50 -8.78 -13.00
CA ASN A 458 1.87 -9.33 -11.71
C ASN A 458 2.41 -10.76 -11.89
N ILE A 459 3.63 -10.97 -11.44
CA ILE A 459 4.37 -12.23 -11.59
C ILE A 459 4.56 -12.86 -10.19
N PRO A 460 3.90 -13.99 -9.90
CA PRO A 460 4.08 -14.66 -8.61
C PRO A 460 5.47 -15.30 -8.54
N ILE A 461 6.09 -15.18 -7.36
CA ILE A 461 7.40 -15.75 -7.02
C ILE A 461 7.26 -16.50 -5.70
N VAL A 462 7.88 -17.68 -5.60
CA VAL A 462 8.01 -18.39 -4.33
C VAL A 462 9.47 -18.77 -4.12
N ILE A 463 10.08 -18.25 -3.06
CA ILE A 463 11.44 -18.57 -2.64
C ILE A 463 11.35 -19.55 -1.47
N LYS A 464 12.07 -20.66 -1.54
CA LYS A 464 12.15 -21.65 -0.45
C LYS A 464 13.61 -21.95 -0.14
N ILE A 465 13.97 -21.88 1.13
CA ILE A 465 15.27 -22.32 1.62
C ILE A 465 15.11 -23.66 2.32
N TRP A 466 15.92 -24.63 1.90
CA TRP A 466 15.89 -25.99 2.39
C TRP A 466 17.22 -26.37 3.03
N LYS A 467 17.14 -27.15 4.10
CA LYS A 467 18.28 -27.85 4.68
C LYS A 467 18.39 -29.25 4.08
N LYS A 468 19.56 -29.55 3.51
CA LYS A 468 19.93 -30.88 3.01
C LYS A 468 20.41 -31.78 4.16
N GLY A 469 19.82 -32.97 4.24
CA GLY A 469 20.17 -34.02 5.20
C GLY A 469 19.65 -35.38 4.70
N LEU A 470 19.50 -36.36 5.60
CA LEU A 470 18.83 -37.64 5.28
C LEU A 470 17.36 -37.43 4.85
N ILE A 471 16.73 -36.39 5.40
CA ILE A 471 15.42 -35.87 5.01
C ILE A 471 15.57 -34.38 4.82
N GLU A 472 15.12 -33.86 3.68
CA GLU A 472 15.09 -32.43 3.41
C GLU A 472 14.08 -31.75 4.32
N LYS A 473 14.49 -30.62 4.91
CA LYS A 473 13.64 -29.83 5.82
C LYS A 473 13.52 -28.43 5.26
N LEU A 474 12.29 -27.97 5.04
CA LEU A 474 12.01 -26.57 4.71
C LEU A 474 12.38 -25.70 5.91
N CYS A 475 13.21 -24.69 5.67
CA CYS A 475 13.69 -23.76 6.69
C CYS A 475 12.88 -22.46 6.69
N LEU A 476 12.65 -21.91 5.51
CA LEU A 476 12.01 -20.60 5.29
C LEU A 476 11.30 -20.61 3.92
N GLN A 477 10.15 -19.95 3.82
CA GLN A 477 9.45 -19.72 2.55
C GLN A 477 8.96 -18.28 2.43
N VAL A 478 9.24 -17.64 1.30
CA VAL A 478 8.79 -16.29 0.96
C VAL A 478 7.90 -16.36 -0.28
N ASP A 479 6.64 -15.96 -0.14
CA ASP A 479 5.69 -15.86 -1.24
C ASP A 479 5.53 -14.38 -1.63
N LEU A 480 5.86 -14.05 -2.87
CA LEU A 480 5.90 -12.68 -3.41
C LEU A 480 5.10 -12.55 -4.70
N VAL A 481 4.79 -11.32 -5.06
CA VAL A 481 4.28 -10.92 -6.36
C VAL A 481 5.11 -9.73 -6.82
N TYR A 482 5.82 -9.88 -7.94
CA TYR A 482 6.55 -8.79 -8.60
C TYR A 482 5.66 -8.06 -9.59
N ASN A 483 5.69 -6.73 -9.59
CA ASN A 483 4.85 -5.87 -10.40
C ASN A 483 5.67 -5.18 -11.49
N LEU A 484 5.37 -5.49 -12.75
CA LEU A 484 6.07 -4.93 -13.92
C LEU A 484 5.67 -3.48 -14.24
N GLU A 485 4.62 -2.94 -13.59
CA GLU A 485 4.24 -1.53 -13.74
C GLU A 485 5.17 -0.62 -12.92
N ARG A 486 5.71 -1.14 -11.81
CA ARG A 486 6.33 -0.35 -10.74
C ARG A 486 7.71 -0.84 -10.27
N GLY A 487 8.28 -1.84 -10.95
CA GLY A 487 9.57 -2.39 -10.57
C GLY A 487 9.64 -3.02 -9.15
N GLU A 488 8.51 -3.13 -8.44
CA GLU A 488 8.45 -3.47 -7.02
C GLU A 488 7.83 -4.86 -6.77
N TRP A 489 8.01 -5.40 -5.56
CA TRP A 489 7.32 -6.61 -5.11
C TRP A 489 6.59 -6.42 -3.78
N PHE A 490 5.59 -7.27 -3.57
CA PHE A 490 4.82 -7.34 -2.33
C PHE A 490 4.45 -8.78 -1.98
N GLY A 491 4.18 -9.05 -0.70
CA GLY A 491 3.77 -10.39 -0.24
C GLY A 491 4.21 -10.65 1.20
N CYS A 492 4.99 -11.72 1.39
CA CYS A 492 5.67 -12.00 2.66
C CYS A 492 6.73 -10.93 3.02
N ASP A 493 7.23 -10.21 2.01
CA ASP A 493 8.17 -9.08 2.09
C ASP A 493 7.57 -7.93 1.26
N TYR A 494 7.75 -6.69 1.70
CA TYR A 494 7.26 -5.50 1.00
C TYR A 494 7.99 -4.24 1.45
N LEU A 495 7.96 -3.19 0.62
CA LEU A 495 8.61 -1.91 0.92
C LEU A 495 8.15 -1.33 2.28
N GLY A 496 9.10 -1.12 3.19
CA GLY A 496 8.86 -0.57 4.52
C GLY A 496 8.30 -1.57 5.54
N ASP A 497 8.56 -2.87 5.38
CA ASP A 497 8.31 -3.86 6.42
C ASP A 497 9.32 -3.79 7.57
N ASP A 498 9.06 -4.54 8.65
CA ASP A 498 9.81 -4.36 9.91
C ASP A 498 11.23 -4.96 9.85
N ASP A 499 11.54 -5.81 8.87
CA ASP A 499 12.83 -6.50 8.67
C ASP A 499 13.61 -6.02 7.43
N GLY A 500 13.03 -5.16 6.60
CA GLY A 500 13.67 -4.47 5.49
C GLY A 500 13.35 -5.13 4.14
N TYR A 501 13.27 -4.31 3.11
CA TYR A 501 12.85 -4.72 1.77
C TYR A 501 13.88 -5.62 1.11
N GLY A 502 13.47 -6.84 0.74
CA GLY A 502 14.39 -7.88 0.26
C GLY A 502 15.10 -8.63 1.40
N HIS A 503 14.63 -8.53 2.65
CA HIS A 503 15.17 -9.22 3.80
C HIS A 503 14.07 -9.83 4.68
N VAL A 504 14.15 -11.15 4.87
CA VAL A 504 13.18 -11.89 5.69
C VAL A 504 13.87 -12.61 6.84
N LEU A 505 13.40 -12.37 8.06
CA LEU A 505 13.74 -13.13 9.26
C LEU A 505 12.59 -14.08 9.65
N GLU A 506 12.76 -15.39 9.40
CA GLU A 506 11.78 -16.42 9.79
C GLU A 506 12.42 -17.51 10.67
N GLY A 507 11.99 -17.58 11.93
CA GLY A 507 12.44 -18.59 12.87
C GLY A 507 13.91 -18.42 13.25
N GLU A 508 14.76 -19.37 12.82
CA GLU A 508 16.22 -19.33 13.05
C GLU A 508 17.00 -18.89 11.79
N TYR A 509 16.31 -18.40 10.75
CA TYR A 509 16.89 -18.15 9.43
C TYR A 509 16.63 -16.72 8.94
N GLU A 510 17.66 -16.13 8.34
CA GLU A 510 17.58 -14.88 7.58
C GLU A 510 17.86 -15.16 6.09
N LEU A 511 17.16 -14.44 5.24
CA LEU A 511 17.34 -14.46 3.79
C LEU A 511 17.41 -13.02 3.28
N TRP A 512 18.47 -12.69 2.55
CA TRP A 512 18.54 -11.49 1.73
C TRP A 512 18.41 -11.87 0.27
N PHE A 513 17.55 -11.18 -0.43
CA PHE A 513 17.28 -11.39 -1.85
C PHE A 513 16.99 -10.06 -2.54
N ASP A 514 17.01 -10.09 -3.87
CA ASP A 514 16.59 -8.97 -4.71
C ASP A 514 15.87 -9.53 -5.93
N VAL A 515 15.00 -8.74 -6.54
CA VAL A 515 14.33 -9.12 -7.77
C VAL A 515 14.64 -8.08 -8.84
N SER A 516 15.08 -8.56 -10.00
CA SER A 516 15.39 -7.70 -11.15
C SER A 516 14.79 -8.29 -12.43
N PHE A 517 14.70 -7.48 -13.47
CA PHE A 517 14.27 -7.89 -14.80
C PHE A 517 15.35 -7.54 -15.83
N ASN A 518 15.17 -7.96 -17.08
CA ASN A 518 16.05 -7.58 -18.17
C ASN A 518 15.59 -6.26 -18.80
N ASP A 519 15.88 -5.18 -18.11
CA ASP A 519 15.77 -3.82 -18.61
C ASP A 519 16.64 -3.59 -19.88
N TYR A 520 16.11 -2.81 -20.85
CA TYR A 520 16.72 -2.56 -22.15
C TYR A 520 17.98 -1.68 -22.08
N ASP A 521 17.95 -0.58 -21.32
CA ASP A 521 19.10 0.32 -21.17
C ASP A 521 19.81 0.16 -19.82
N GLY A 522 19.21 -0.58 -18.89
CA GLY A 522 19.86 -1.13 -17.71
C GLY A 522 20.02 -0.11 -16.60
N ASP A 523 19.11 0.85 -16.48
CA ASP A 523 19.05 1.77 -15.35
C ASP A 523 18.17 1.32 -14.18
N GLY A 524 17.42 0.22 -14.36
CA GLY A 524 16.62 -0.42 -13.33
C GLY A 524 15.15 0.01 -13.33
N LEU A 525 14.76 0.96 -14.19
CA LEU A 525 13.37 1.37 -14.35
C LEU A 525 12.63 0.45 -15.32
N THR A 526 11.35 0.20 -15.06
CA THR A 526 10.54 -0.54 -16.03
C THR A 526 10.23 0.35 -17.23
N TYR A 527 10.06 -0.26 -18.41
CA TYR A 527 9.56 0.45 -19.59
C TYR A 527 8.30 1.28 -19.29
N TRP A 528 7.45 0.78 -18.39
CA TRP A 528 6.23 1.47 -18.00
C TRP A 528 6.50 2.73 -17.19
N GLU A 529 7.41 2.64 -16.21
CA GLU A 529 7.83 3.79 -15.42
C GLU A 529 8.39 4.88 -16.30
N GLU A 530 9.32 4.54 -17.18
CA GLU A 530 9.94 5.51 -18.06
C GLU A 530 8.95 6.13 -19.03
N THR A 531 8.10 5.33 -19.67
CA THR A 531 7.21 5.84 -20.71
C THR A 531 6.01 6.60 -20.13
N PHE A 532 5.43 6.11 -19.04
CA PHE A 532 4.12 6.54 -18.56
C PHE A 532 4.13 7.23 -17.20
N LEU A 533 5.13 6.99 -16.36
CA LEU A 533 5.21 7.61 -15.02
C LEU A 533 6.17 8.80 -15.00
N TYR A 534 7.43 8.57 -15.38
CA TYR A 534 8.52 9.54 -15.33
C TYR A 534 8.70 10.29 -16.64
N HIS A 535 8.16 9.77 -17.74
CA HIS A 535 8.31 10.33 -19.08
C HIS A 535 9.79 10.51 -19.50
N THR A 536 10.65 9.60 -19.06
CA THR A 536 12.01 9.42 -19.55
C THR A 536 12.02 8.57 -20.82
N ASN A 537 13.19 8.21 -21.33
CA ASN A 537 13.32 7.48 -22.59
C ASN A 537 13.89 6.09 -22.33
N PRO A 538 13.12 4.99 -22.56
CA PRO A 538 13.48 3.60 -22.27
C PRO A 538 14.59 2.99 -23.14
N LYS A 539 15.40 3.86 -23.72
CA LYS A 539 16.56 3.53 -24.55
C LYS A 539 17.79 4.33 -24.11
N ILE A 540 17.67 5.13 -23.06
CA ILE A 540 18.70 6.01 -22.54
C ILE A 540 18.77 5.77 -21.04
N ASN A 541 19.80 5.03 -20.65
CA ASN A 541 20.14 4.80 -19.26
C ASN A 541 20.19 6.12 -18.48
N ASP A 542 19.30 6.24 -17.49
CA ASP A 542 19.17 7.37 -16.60
C ASP A 542 19.91 7.19 -15.27
N SER A 543 20.63 6.07 -15.05
CA SER A 543 21.31 5.79 -13.78
C SER A 543 22.22 6.94 -13.34
N GLY A 544 22.12 7.29 -12.06
CA GLY A 544 22.90 8.35 -11.43
C GLY A 544 22.39 9.76 -11.75
N LYS A 545 21.29 9.93 -12.50
CA LYS A 545 20.66 11.23 -12.69
C LYS A 545 19.83 11.62 -11.48
N ASP A 546 20.02 12.84 -11.05
CA ASP A 546 19.25 13.52 -10.01
C ASP A 546 18.44 14.62 -10.74
N PHE A 547 17.16 14.35 -11.01
CA PHE A 547 16.34 15.18 -11.89
C PHE A 547 15.79 16.43 -11.19
N ASP A 548 15.53 16.35 -9.88
CA ASP A 548 15.01 17.45 -9.08
C ASP A 548 16.07 18.18 -8.24
N ASN A 549 17.33 17.70 -8.28
CA ASN A 549 18.51 18.26 -7.63
C ASN A 549 18.45 18.19 -6.10
N ASP A 550 17.97 17.08 -5.58
CA ASP A 550 17.84 16.83 -4.15
C ASP A 550 18.97 16.00 -3.53
N GLY A 551 19.85 15.48 -4.38
CA GLY A 551 21.08 14.78 -4.03
C GLY A 551 21.00 13.26 -4.16
N ILE A 552 19.84 12.70 -4.49
CA ILE A 552 19.66 11.25 -4.68
C ILE A 552 19.42 10.95 -6.17
N PRO A 553 19.96 9.83 -6.68
CA PRO A 553 19.71 9.42 -8.05
C PRO A 553 18.40 8.64 -8.20
N ILE A 554 17.81 8.77 -9.39
CA ILE A 554 16.53 8.19 -9.81
C ILE A 554 16.35 6.72 -9.44
N GLU A 555 17.36 5.88 -9.66
CA GLU A 555 17.24 4.43 -9.41
C GLU A 555 17.10 4.09 -7.92
N TRP A 556 17.63 4.93 -7.03
CA TRP A 556 17.48 4.74 -5.59
C TRP A 556 16.12 5.27 -5.14
N GLU A 557 15.73 6.46 -5.61
CA GLU A 557 14.44 7.05 -5.28
C GLU A 557 13.28 6.13 -5.67
N ASP A 558 13.30 5.63 -6.91
CA ASP A 558 12.28 4.72 -7.41
C ASP A 558 12.20 3.43 -6.59
N LYS A 559 13.36 2.78 -6.34
CA LYS A 559 13.43 1.56 -5.53
C LYS A 559 12.82 1.72 -4.14
N TRP A 560 12.99 2.89 -3.53
CA TRP A 560 12.51 3.16 -2.17
C TRP A 560 11.19 3.94 -2.12
N GLY A 561 10.51 4.10 -3.25
CA GLY A 561 9.17 4.68 -3.33
C GLY A 561 9.11 6.20 -3.22
N TYR A 562 10.22 6.90 -3.45
CA TYR A 562 10.29 8.36 -3.63
C TYR A 562 9.98 8.73 -5.09
N ASN A 563 9.76 10.02 -5.38
CA ASN A 563 9.47 10.48 -6.73
C ASN A 563 10.66 11.26 -7.29
N PRO A 564 11.38 10.71 -8.29
CA PRO A 564 12.61 11.30 -8.85
C PRO A 564 12.51 12.72 -9.43
N PHE A 565 11.31 13.28 -9.52
CA PHE A 565 11.03 14.60 -10.11
C PHE A 565 10.41 15.57 -9.09
N ILE A 566 10.33 15.20 -7.81
CA ILE A 566 9.78 16.02 -6.73
C ILE A 566 10.81 16.16 -5.63
N TYR A 567 11.43 17.32 -5.57
CA TYR A 567 12.44 17.63 -4.55
C TYR A 567 12.02 17.24 -3.13
N GLU A 568 12.82 16.39 -2.50
CA GLU A 568 12.70 15.98 -1.11
C GLU A 568 14.01 16.28 -0.34
N ASN A 569 13.92 16.56 0.97
CA ASN A 569 15.13 16.94 1.72
C ASN A 569 15.88 15.69 2.24
N HIS A 570 16.42 14.86 1.34
CA HIS A 570 17.07 13.59 1.68
C HIS A 570 18.25 13.74 2.64
N ALA A 571 18.91 14.90 2.66
CA ALA A 571 19.94 15.24 3.63
C ALA A 571 19.44 15.40 5.09
N LYS A 572 18.13 15.28 5.33
CA LYS A 572 17.49 15.35 6.66
C LYS A 572 16.39 14.33 6.87
N LEU A 573 16.12 13.49 5.88
CA LEU A 573 15.09 12.46 5.98
C LEU A 573 15.73 11.23 6.61
N ASP A 574 15.17 10.81 7.73
CA ASP A 574 15.55 9.62 8.50
C ASP A 574 14.22 8.95 8.91
N PRO A 575 13.61 8.13 8.03
CA PRO A 575 12.28 7.57 8.25
C PRO A 575 12.20 6.61 9.44
N ASP A 576 13.23 5.80 9.66
CA ASP A 576 13.28 4.70 10.62
C ASP A 576 13.91 5.10 11.98
N LYS A 577 14.62 6.24 12.01
CA LYS A 577 15.13 6.97 13.20
C LYS A 577 16.27 6.25 13.88
N ASP A 578 17.19 5.70 13.11
CA ASP A 578 18.45 5.16 13.62
C ASP A 578 19.59 6.21 13.64
N GLY A 579 19.36 7.38 13.01
CA GLY A 579 20.32 8.46 12.90
C GLY A 579 21.20 8.40 11.66
N ILE A 580 20.79 7.64 10.64
CA ILE A 580 21.37 7.60 9.31
C ILE A 580 20.37 8.26 8.36
N GLU A 581 20.77 9.33 7.68
CA GLU A 581 19.85 10.02 6.77
C GLU A 581 19.79 9.33 5.40
N ASN A 582 18.74 9.58 4.61
CA ASN A 582 18.54 8.97 3.28
C ASN A 582 19.76 9.13 2.35
N ILE A 583 20.49 10.26 2.45
CA ILE A 583 21.72 10.46 1.68
C ILE A 583 22.82 9.47 2.07
N GLU A 584 22.93 9.15 3.36
CA GLU A 584 23.89 8.18 3.90
C GLU A 584 23.41 6.75 3.63
N GLU A 585 22.11 6.47 3.73
CA GLU A 585 21.48 5.22 3.32
C GLU A 585 21.74 4.91 1.83
N TRP A 586 21.68 5.94 0.97
CA TRP A 586 22.06 5.82 -0.43
C TRP A 586 23.55 5.50 -0.60
N GLU A 587 24.44 6.24 0.06
CA GLU A 587 25.89 6.00 -0.02
C GLU A 587 26.27 4.59 0.47
N THR A 588 25.55 4.07 1.46
CA THR A 588 25.76 2.78 2.11
C THR A 588 24.92 1.64 1.52
N SER A 589 24.03 1.92 0.57
CA SER A 589 23.10 0.95 -0.06
C SER A 589 23.77 -0.32 -0.60
N ARG A 590 25.03 -0.23 -1.06
CA ARG A 590 25.83 -1.38 -1.51
C ARG A 590 26.06 -2.44 -0.43
N TRP A 591 25.91 -2.06 0.84
CA TRP A 591 26.00 -2.90 2.02
C TRP A 591 24.63 -3.27 2.59
N LEU A 592 23.58 -3.10 1.77
CA LEU A 592 22.19 -3.47 2.08
C LEU A 592 21.54 -2.58 3.13
N SER A 593 21.94 -1.31 3.21
CA SER A 593 21.21 -0.29 3.96
C SER A 593 19.81 -0.10 3.40
N ASP A 594 18.85 0.19 4.28
CA ASP A 594 17.43 0.32 3.99
C ASP A 594 16.86 1.52 4.77
N PRO A 595 16.32 2.55 4.11
CA PRO A 595 15.83 3.77 4.76
C PRO A 595 14.60 3.59 5.66
N TYR A 596 13.99 2.40 5.68
CA TYR A 596 12.81 2.09 6.49
C TYR A 596 13.10 1.07 7.60
N ARG A 597 14.32 0.54 7.67
CA ARG A 597 14.77 -0.40 8.70
C ARG A 597 15.93 0.23 9.48
N LYS A 598 16.01 -0.13 10.76
CA LYS A 598 17.11 0.28 11.62
C LYS A 598 18.40 -0.42 11.28
N ASP A 599 19.39 0.38 10.98
CA ASP A 599 20.73 -0.02 10.63
C ASP A 599 21.73 0.58 11.62
N ILE A 600 22.78 -0.19 11.93
CA ILE A 600 23.88 0.26 12.78
C ILE A 600 25.17 -0.12 12.09
N PHE A 601 25.98 0.88 11.78
CA PHE A 601 27.32 0.71 11.23
C PHE A 601 28.36 0.82 12.34
N ILE A 602 29.23 -0.19 12.43
CA ILE A 602 30.36 -0.22 13.36
C ILE A 602 31.63 -0.57 12.58
N GLU A 603 32.61 0.32 12.62
CA GLU A 603 33.96 0.00 12.17
C GLU A 603 34.79 -0.61 13.29
N VAL A 604 35.58 -1.63 12.96
CA VAL A 604 36.47 -2.32 13.90
C VAL A 604 37.87 -2.42 13.33
N ASP A 605 38.78 -1.61 13.88
CA ASP A 605 40.21 -1.76 13.68
C ASP A 605 40.77 -2.98 14.44
N HIS A 606 41.85 -3.55 13.92
CA HIS A 606 42.55 -4.66 14.55
C HIS A 606 44.01 -4.34 14.84
N MET A 607 44.56 -4.94 15.89
CA MET A 607 45.94 -4.64 16.30
C MET A 607 46.94 -5.61 15.67
N ALA A 608 48.05 -5.07 15.18
CA ALA A 608 49.17 -5.84 14.66
C ALA A 608 49.70 -6.87 15.68
N ALA A 609 50.35 -7.91 15.17
CA ALA A 609 50.98 -8.91 16.00
C ALA A 609 52.07 -8.31 16.91
N LYS A 610 52.16 -8.78 18.16
CA LYS A 610 53.22 -8.38 19.12
C LYS A 610 54.64 -8.60 18.57
N ASN A 611 54.81 -9.62 17.75
CA ASN A 611 56.06 -9.98 17.10
C ASN A 611 55.78 -10.86 15.87
N LYS A 612 56.81 -11.14 15.07
CA LYS A 612 56.70 -11.91 13.82
C LYS A 612 56.19 -13.36 13.98
N PHE A 613 56.10 -13.88 15.20
CA PHE A 613 55.63 -15.24 15.49
C PHE A 613 54.21 -15.28 16.05
N SER A 614 53.61 -14.11 16.32
CA SER A 614 52.25 -13.99 16.83
C SER A 614 51.29 -13.65 15.69
N LYS A 615 50.01 -14.00 15.85
CA LYS A 615 48.96 -13.53 14.93
C LYS A 615 48.51 -12.12 15.31
N PRO A 616 48.01 -11.32 14.35
CA PRO A 616 47.28 -10.09 14.66
C PRO A 616 46.05 -10.35 15.53
N TYR A 617 45.62 -9.33 16.25
CA TYR A 617 44.47 -9.36 17.15
C TYR A 617 43.22 -8.89 16.40
N VAL A 618 42.61 -9.79 15.64
CA VAL A 618 41.40 -9.54 14.84
C VAL A 618 40.11 -9.93 15.58
N LEU A 619 38.99 -9.29 15.24
CA LEU A 619 37.67 -9.67 15.75
C LEU A 619 37.26 -11.02 15.13
N PRO A 620 37.07 -12.10 15.93
CA PRO A 620 36.76 -13.41 15.37
C PRO A 620 35.38 -13.45 14.71
N GLU A 621 35.27 -14.15 13.57
CA GLU A 621 34.03 -14.27 12.79
C GLU A 621 32.81 -14.68 13.62
N LYS A 622 32.95 -15.73 14.44
CA LYS A 622 31.85 -16.17 15.32
C LYS A 622 31.41 -15.11 16.32
N SER A 623 32.31 -14.21 16.73
CA SER A 623 31.95 -13.11 17.64
C SER A 623 31.16 -12.02 16.91
N LYS A 624 31.52 -11.69 15.66
CA LYS A 624 30.72 -10.81 14.78
C LYS A 624 29.31 -11.36 14.63
N GLU A 625 29.22 -12.66 14.35
CA GLU A 625 27.95 -13.34 14.14
C GLU A 625 27.08 -13.41 15.39
N MET A 626 27.68 -13.59 16.57
CA MET A 626 26.93 -13.49 17.83
C MET A 626 26.35 -12.10 18.05
N LEU A 627 27.06 -11.04 17.66
CA LEU A 627 26.54 -9.67 17.71
C LEU A 627 25.40 -9.51 16.69
N ASN A 628 25.62 -9.85 15.43
CA ASN A 628 24.60 -9.81 14.38
C ASN A 628 23.31 -10.53 14.82
N THR A 629 23.42 -11.70 15.45
CA THR A 629 22.25 -12.45 15.99
C THR A 629 21.53 -11.70 17.11
N ALA A 630 22.26 -11.01 17.97
CA ALA A 630 21.65 -10.24 19.06
C ALA A 630 20.80 -9.09 18.50
N PHE A 631 21.32 -8.36 17.51
CA PHE A 631 20.62 -7.23 16.89
C PHE A 631 19.47 -7.68 15.96
N ALA A 632 19.67 -8.73 15.16
CA ALA A 632 18.62 -9.29 14.30
C ALA A 632 17.35 -9.69 15.08
N ARG A 633 17.50 -10.23 16.30
CA ARG A 633 16.35 -10.56 17.20
C ARG A 633 15.55 -9.34 17.66
N HIS A 634 16.07 -8.14 17.43
CA HIS A 634 15.43 -6.87 17.69
C HIS A 634 15.05 -6.12 16.41
N ASN A 635 15.11 -6.78 15.24
CA ASN A 635 14.90 -6.18 13.92
C ASN A 635 15.82 -4.96 13.70
N ILE A 636 17.10 -5.11 14.05
CA ILE A 636 18.14 -4.11 13.78
C ILE A 636 19.21 -4.81 12.95
N MET A 637 19.56 -4.22 11.81
CA MET A 637 20.67 -4.67 10.98
C MET A 637 21.96 -4.14 11.55
N LEU A 638 22.92 -5.03 11.79
CA LEU A 638 24.25 -4.66 12.25
C LEU A 638 25.25 -4.88 11.13
N HIS A 639 25.92 -3.80 10.73
CA HIS A 639 26.99 -3.80 9.74
C HIS A 639 28.32 -3.62 10.46
N ILE A 640 29.16 -4.66 10.43
CA ILE A 640 30.49 -4.65 11.05
C ILE A 640 31.54 -4.54 9.95
N ASP A 641 32.17 -3.37 9.85
CA ASP A 641 33.28 -3.11 8.93
C ASP A 641 34.62 -3.38 9.60
N ASP A 642 35.20 -4.53 9.33
CA ASP A 642 36.54 -4.93 9.78
C ASP A 642 37.59 -4.86 8.65
N GLY A 643 37.32 -4.08 7.60
CA GLY A 643 38.07 -4.12 6.33
C GLY A 643 37.16 -4.31 5.11
N CYS A 644 35.95 -4.83 5.32
CA CYS A 644 35.10 -5.32 4.23
C CYS A 644 34.21 -4.23 3.60
N MET A 645 34.09 -3.06 4.22
CA MET A 645 33.28 -1.92 3.76
C MET A 645 34.14 -0.67 3.53
N GLY A 646 35.46 -0.85 3.39
CA GLY A 646 36.41 0.20 3.02
C GLY A 646 37.02 0.98 4.20
N GLY A 647 36.60 0.71 5.43
CA GLY A 647 37.29 1.11 6.67
C GLY A 647 37.94 -0.10 7.32
N GLY A 648 38.31 0.01 8.61
CA GLY A 648 38.89 -1.08 9.39
C GLY A 648 40.34 -1.39 8.95
N GLU A 649 41.30 -1.06 9.80
CA GLU A 649 42.71 -1.20 9.46
C GLU A 649 43.58 -1.82 10.58
N GLU A 650 44.81 -2.17 10.21
CA GLU A 650 45.79 -2.70 11.17
C GLU A 650 46.48 -1.54 11.91
N ILE A 651 46.23 -1.43 13.21
CA ILE A 651 46.90 -0.46 14.08
C ILE A 651 48.16 -1.08 14.73
N PRO A 652 49.20 -0.29 15.06
CA PRO A 652 50.42 -0.80 15.67
C PRO A 652 50.18 -1.51 17.00
N TYR A 653 50.94 -2.57 17.26
CA TYR A 653 50.89 -3.28 18.53
C TYR A 653 51.21 -2.35 19.72
N LYS A 654 50.31 -2.35 20.71
CA LYS A 654 50.47 -1.66 21.99
C LYS A 654 50.02 -2.57 23.12
N GLU A 655 50.92 -2.84 24.06
CA GLU A 655 50.59 -3.65 25.23
C GLU A 655 49.63 -2.94 26.21
N ARG A 656 49.68 -1.61 26.23
CA ARG A 656 48.76 -0.73 26.97
C ARG A 656 48.53 0.52 26.14
N ILE A 657 47.29 1.01 26.15
CA ILE A 657 46.91 2.24 25.47
C ILE A 657 46.40 3.26 26.50
N THR A 658 46.89 4.49 26.40
CA THR A 658 46.37 5.62 27.18
C THR A 658 45.22 6.30 26.43
N TYR A 659 44.45 7.15 27.12
CA TYR A 659 43.37 7.92 26.50
C TYR A 659 43.88 8.81 25.34
N ASN A 660 45.01 9.49 25.53
CA ASN A 660 45.59 10.35 24.48
C ASN A 660 46.01 9.53 23.26
N GLU A 661 46.64 8.37 23.45
CA GLU A 661 46.99 7.46 22.35
C GLU A 661 45.74 6.89 21.66
N THR A 662 44.65 6.66 22.39
CA THR A 662 43.37 6.23 21.79
C THR A 662 42.80 7.32 20.89
N ASN A 663 42.86 8.59 21.31
CA ASN A 663 42.44 9.71 20.48
C ASN A 663 43.34 9.89 19.25
N GLU A 664 44.67 9.73 19.39
CA GLU A 664 45.59 9.73 18.26
C GLU A 664 45.28 8.59 17.27
N ILE A 665 44.94 7.41 17.76
CA ILE A 665 44.55 6.28 16.91
C ILE A 665 43.24 6.58 16.20
N TYR A 666 42.20 7.04 16.91
CA TYR A 666 40.93 7.44 16.31
C TYR A 666 41.10 8.48 15.20
N TRP A 667 41.87 9.54 15.45
CA TRP A 667 42.11 10.56 14.44
C TRP A 667 42.89 10.03 13.26
N ARG A 668 43.95 9.25 13.50
CA ARG A 668 44.87 8.83 12.45
C ARG A 668 44.34 7.68 11.61
N TYR A 669 43.72 6.70 12.25
CA TYR A 669 43.27 5.47 11.63
C TYR A 669 41.82 5.65 11.20
N PHE A 670 40.84 5.57 12.11
CA PHE A 670 39.41 5.77 11.79
C PHE A 670 39.06 7.04 10.96
N LEU A 671 39.50 8.25 11.37
CA LEU A 671 39.19 9.49 10.63
C LEU A 671 40.21 9.86 9.53
N HIS A 672 41.33 9.15 9.42
CA HIS A 672 42.44 9.50 8.50
C HIS A 672 42.89 10.98 8.55
N ASN A 673 42.86 11.58 9.73
CA ASN A 673 43.13 12.98 10.03
C ASN A 673 42.27 13.97 9.22
N SER A 674 41.11 13.53 8.75
CA SER A 674 40.16 14.36 8.02
C SER A 674 38.94 14.67 8.90
N THR A 675 38.68 15.96 9.11
CA THR A 675 37.45 16.40 9.78
C THR A 675 36.21 16.29 8.89
N GLN A 676 36.41 16.02 7.58
CA GLN A 676 35.40 15.81 6.56
C GLN A 676 35.24 14.33 6.21
N ASN A 677 35.80 13.42 7.03
CA ASN A 677 35.59 11.99 6.82
C ASN A 677 34.12 11.66 7.14
N PRO A 678 33.35 11.10 6.19
CA PRO A 678 31.92 10.83 6.38
C PRO A 678 31.64 9.85 7.54
N ARG A 679 32.62 9.01 7.90
CA ARG A 679 32.49 8.07 9.05
C ARG A 679 32.43 8.75 10.41
N LYS A 680 32.63 10.06 10.46
CA LYS A 680 32.53 10.83 11.70
C LYS A 680 31.08 10.91 12.22
N GLY A 681 30.09 10.73 11.34
CA GLY A 681 28.72 11.21 11.56
C GLY A 681 28.69 12.71 11.36
#